data_AF-A0A9E3NU34-F1
#
_entry.id   AF-A0A9E3NU34-F1
#
_cell.length_a   1.000
_cell.length_b   1.000
_cell.length_c   1.000
_cell.angle_alpha   90.00
_cell.angle_beta   90.00
_cell.angle_gamma   90.00
#
_symmetry.space_group_name_H-M   'P 1'
#
loop_
_entity.id
_entity.type
_entity.pdbx_description
1 polymer ?
#
loop_
_entity_poly.entity_id
_entity_poly.type
_entity_poly.pdbx_seq_one_letter_code
_entity_poly.pdbx_strand_id
1 'polypeptide(L)'
;MNPRNLLAAAFVGLSALPLAACGGAVEKQVASPSQGSPTCRSLGVHVLRFGEVLEDVGESAKGRRSSYAGVLEMLLTFERASSDLEAQIATMKGEDGAMRDVLQRAGAALTTSGEFARVERERIEKQAAALGPLAKESDGAYAELRAACDGKRPPRECAAVSEVMKKIEAGPFAAHVKGADELAALRVAAPSLARARDRSVAATRALAKVVEAQTAEMVALSKRWSVVEKQVSAAFEGFAAQCKNTPRDPSSPFVAEAKPDPRKLTVLVRVKPPAGIDETFEELAQEAKDDEVRAFYQARARGAFGSGFVVVRQARDGGGGSEALVITNRHVVELADRASLEMADGTSLGPAEIVYTDSLHDVAVLRPSKRLPFDKGFAFSTAAAKDQQGVIATGFPGMAGRPSYQTTRGYVSNESFRLEDSARPLTYVQHTAPIDPGSSGGPLTDERGNVLGVNTLKVTNREAVALAVPAESILETIRRSDTAEARRASAAHRREAARVACLALVGELASKKPRMVLLETMISNNLTSAEGLQAAMSIDDETFGQIWQNDSVRAMRIATLLRVASFVEAAGGTNALETCSDANPDDVRDVLSADEIRYRVRFGNWEAREISFRWEQGHYKLARIDLRRAAAPEPAKPAPAKPAPARKPGRAKKK
;
A
#
# COMPACT_ATOMS: atom_id res chain seq x y z
N MET A 1 45.85 -36.52 17.16
CA MET A 1 45.27 -35.58 16.19
C MET A 1 43.99 -35.01 16.75
N ASN A 2 43.54 -33.82 16.33
CA ASN A 2 42.16 -33.43 16.61
C ASN A 2 41.26 -34.19 15.61
N PRO A 3 40.36 -35.10 16.04
CA PRO A 3 39.49 -35.85 15.12
C PRO A 3 38.62 -34.95 14.23
N ARG A 4 38.39 -33.69 14.63
CA ARG A 4 37.74 -32.67 13.79
C ARG A 4 38.58 -32.24 12.58
N ASN A 5 39.91 -32.25 12.67
CA ASN A 5 40.81 -31.84 11.59
C ASN A 5 41.10 -32.97 10.59
N LEU A 6 41.07 -34.22 11.03
CA LEU A 6 41.18 -35.42 10.17
C LEU A 6 40.01 -35.50 9.18
N LEU A 7 38.80 -35.21 9.66
CA LEU A 7 37.57 -35.19 8.86
C LEU A 7 37.53 -34.04 7.86
N ALA A 8 38.06 -32.86 8.23
CA ALA A 8 38.10 -31.69 7.35
C ALA A 8 39.04 -31.87 6.13
N ALA A 9 40.12 -32.65 6.27
CA ALA A 9 41.13 -32.84 5.23
C ALA A 9 40.74 -33.85 4.14
N ALA A 10 39.88 -34.83 4.44
CA ALA A 10 39.35 -35.78 3.45
C ALA A 10 38.38 -35.13 2.44
N PHE A 11 37.94 -33.90 2.71
CA PHE A 11 36.87 -33.21 1.98
C PHE A 11 37.34 -32.15 0.97
N VAL A 12 38.64 -31.89 0.85
CA VAL A 12 39.18 -30.86 -0.07
C VAL A 12 38.82 -31.16 -1.55
N GLY A 13 38.49 -32.41 -1.89
CA GLY A 13 38.04 -32.82 -3.24
C GLY A 13 36.54 -32.71 -3.54
N LEU A 14 35.70 -32.29 -2.59
CA LEU A 14 34.23 -32.30 -2.70
C LEU A 14 33.60 -30.90 -2.89
N SER A 15 34.39 -29.94 -3.39
CA SER A 15 34.03 -28.52 -3.58
C SER A 15 32.91 -28.23 -4.59
N ALA A 16 32.18 -29.26 -5.06
CA ALA A 16 31.15 -29.14 -6.09
C ALA A 16 29.89 -29.97 -5.78
N LEU A 17 29.33 -29.83 -4.58
CA LEU A 17 27.93 -30.18 -4.36
C LEU A 17 27.05 -29.04 -4.92
N PRO A 18 26.20 -29.28 -5.93
CA PRO A 18 25.30 -28.27 -6.47
C PRO A 18 24.08 -28.13 -5.55
N LEU A 19 24.29 -27.69 -4.30
CA LEU A 19 23.23 -27.54 -3.31
C LEU A 19 22.51 -26.18 -3.40
N ALA A 20 23.10 -25.21 -4.11
CA ALA A 20 22.62 -23.83 -4.19
C ALA A 20 21.56 -23.60 -5.29
N ALA A 21 21.16 -24.62 -6.07
CA ALA A 21 20.27 -24.44 -7.22
C ALA A 21 18.77 -24.48 -6.85
N CYS A 22 18.41 -25.05 -5.70
CA CYS A 22 17.00 -25.28 -5.34
C CYS A 22 16.29 -24.01 -4.81
N GLY A 23 16.92 -23.26 -3.89
CA GLY A 23 16.35 -22.04 -3.31
C GLY A 23 16.00 -21.01 -4.38
N GLY A 24 16.97 -20.69 -5.24
CA GLY A 24 16.77 -19.74 -6.34
C GLY A 24 15.81 -20.20 -7.45
N ALA A 25 15.54 -21.51 -7.60
CA ALA A 25 14.53 -22.00 -8.54
C ALA A 25 13.11 -21.85 -7.98
N VAL A 26 12.91 -22.22 -6.72
CA VAL A 26 11.61 -22.09 -6.01
C VAL A 26 11.24 -20.61 -5.84
N GLU A 27 12.20 -19.77 -5.45
CA GLU A 27 12.01 -18.33 -5.25
C GLU A 27 11.66 -17.59 -6.56
N LYS A 28 12.37 -17.89 -7.67
CA LYS A 28 12.06 -17.33 -9.00
C LYS A 28 10.70 -17.76 -9.54
N GLN A 29 10.19 -18.91 -9.11
CA GLN A 29 8.92 -19.45 -9.58
C GLN A 29 7.72 -18.91 -8.81
N VAL A 30 7.89 -18.52 -7.54
CA VAL A 30 6.83 -18.04 -6.62
C VAL A 30 6.86 -16.52 -6.42
N ALA A 31 7.52 -15.77 -7.31
CA ALA A 31 7.81 -14.33 -7.21
C ALA A 31 6.62 -13.33 -7.07
N SER A 32 5.42 -13.75 -6.66
CA SER A 32 4.57 -12.89 -5.84
C SER A 32 3.50 -13.66 -5.04
N PRO A 33 3.60 -13.75 -3.70
CA PRO A 33 2.49 -14.18 -2.83
C PRO A 33 1.32 -13.18 -2.83
N SER A 34 1.35 -12.16 -3.70
CA SER A 34 0.34 -11.12 -3.87
C SER A 34 -0.77 -11.47 -4.88
N GLN A 35 -0.66 -12.60 -5.59
CA GLN A 35 -1.54 -12.96 -6.71
C GLN A 35 -2.26 -14.30 -6.49
N GLY A 36 -3.51 -14.38 -6.97
CA GLY A 36 -4.34 -15.59 -6.92
C GLY A 36 -5.30 -15.64 -5.73
N SER A 37 -5.94 -16.80 -5.54
CA SER A 37 -6.87 -17.08 -4.44
C SER A 37 -6.23 -16.85 -3.05
N PRO A 38 -7.02 -16.72 -1.96
CA PRO A 38 -6.48 -16.68 -0.60
C PRO A 38 -5.46 -17.79 -0.30
N THR A 39 -5.66 -18.98 -0.87
CA THR A 39 -4.73 -20.12 -0.78
C THR A 39 -3.41 -19.85 -1.48
N CYS A 40 -3.42 -19.32 -2.71
CA CYS A 40 -2.19 -18.95 -3.42
C CYS A 40 -1.34 -17.96 -2.62
N ARG A 41 -1.99 -17.03 -1.91
CA ARG A 41 -1.32 -16.05 -1.05
C ARG A 41 -0.74 -16.68 0.22
N SER A 42 -1.57 -17.44 0.94
CA SER A 42 -1.16 -18.11 2.18
C SER A 42 -0.02 -19.09 1.92
N LEU A 43 -0.17 -19.99 0.95
CA LEU A 43 0.86 -20.97 0.62
C LEU A 43 2.11 -20.32 0.02
N GLY A 44 1.96 -19.28 -0.81
CA GLY A 44 3.10 -18.56 -1.39
C GLY A 44 4.08 -18.02 -0.35
N VAL A 45 3.58 -17.52 0.79
CA VAL A 45 4.43 -17.06 1.91
C VAL A 45 5.21 -18.23 2.52
N HIS A 46 4.55 -19.37 2.74
CA HIS A 46 5.20 -20.56 3.31
C HIS A 46 6.21 -21.18 2.35
N VAL A 47 5.95 -21.17 1.04
CA VAL A 47 6.88 -21.67 0.01
C VAL A 47 8.09 -20.76 -0.15
N LEU A 48 7.92 -19.43 -0.06
CA LEU A 48 9.05 -18.51 -0.06
C LEU A 48 9.95 -18.74 1.16
N ARG A 49 9.35 -18.84 2.35
CA ARG A 49 10.11 -19.14 3.57
C ARG A 49 10.84 -20.49 3.49
N PHE A 50 10.22 -21.48 2.85
CA PHE A 50 10.87 -22.76 2.56
C PHE A 50 12.05 -22.57 1.60
N GLY A 51 11.88 -21.79 0.53
CA GLY A 51 12.95 -21.43 -0.41
C GLY A 51 14.13 -20.71 0.25
N GLU A 52 13.86 -19.72 1.12
CA GLU A 52 14.87 -19.01 1.93
C GLU A 52 15.66 -19.98 2.81
N VAL A 53 14.98 -20.92 3.48
CA VAL A 53 15.65 -21.95 4.29
C VAL A 53 16.56 -22.83 3.42
N LEU A 54 16.15 -23.17 2.19
CA LEU A 54 16.99 -23.92 1.25
C LEU A 54 18.19 -23.12 0.76
N GLU A 55 18.01 -21.82 0.55
CA GLU A 55 19.09 -20.92 0.14
C GLU A 55 20.10 -20.68 1.27
N ASP A 56 19.64 -20.40 2.49
CA ASP A 56 20.47 -20.27 3.68
C ASP A 56 21.28 -21.54 3.95
N VAL A 57 20.65 -22.71 3.78
CA VAL A 57 21.32 -24.01 3.84
C VAL A 57 22.37 -24.14 2.73
N GLY A 58 22.06 -23.69 1.51
CA GLY A 58 22.98 -23.66 0.36
C GLY A 58 24.15 -22.67 0.52
N GLU A 59 23.94 -21.52 1.15
CA GLU A 59 24.94 -20.48 1.41
C GLU A 59 25.83 -20.82 2.61
N SER A 60 25.23 -21.34 3.68
CA SER A 60 25.97 -21.95 4.80
C SER A 60 26.86 -23.10 4.30
N ALA A 61 26.42 -23.83 3.27
CA ALA A 61 27.20 -24.82 2.55
C ALA A 61 28.28 -24.25 1.60
N LYS A 62 28.34 -22.93 1.31
CA LYS A 62 29.47 -22.30 0.60
C LYS A 62 30.64 -21.97 1.55
N GLY A 63 30.36 -21.69 2.82
CA GLY A 63 31.37 -21.33 3.84
C GLY A 63 31.91 -22.50 4.68
N ARG A 64 31.11 -23.55 4.92
CA ARG A 64 31.44 -24.71 5.80
C ARG A 64 31.71 -26.02 5.03
N ARG A 65 32.19 -25.93 3.79
CA ARG A 65 32.21 -26.97 2.72
C ARG A 65 32.80 -28.36 2.99
N SER A 66 33.26 -28.71 4.18
CA SER A 66 34.11 -29.90 4.34
C SER A 66 33.85 -30.74 5.58
N SER A 67 32.70 -30.58 6.25
CA SER A 67 32.43 -31.34 7.49
C SER A 67 31.09 -32.09 7.48
N TYR A 68 31.15 -33.31 8.00
CA TYR A 68 29.99 -34.18 8.30
C TYR A 68 28.88 -33.44 9.07
N ALA A 69 29.26 -32.59 10.03
CA ALA A 69 28.31 -31.83 10.84
C ALA A 69 27.45 -30.88 10.00
N GLY A 70 28.02 -30.24 8.98
CA GLY A 70 27.27 -29.36 8.08
C GLY A 70 26.25 -30.11 7.22
N VAL A 71 26.59 -31.31 6.75
CA VAL A 71 25.66 -32.16 5.99
C VAL A 71 24.50 -32.66 6.86
N LEU A 72 24.78 -33.03 8.11
CA LEU A 72 23.75 -33.45 9.07
C LEU A 72 22.80 -32.29 9.44
N GLU A 73 23.35 -31.10 9.68
CA GLU A 73 22.58 -29.89 9.97
C GLU A 73 21.68 -29.51 8.79
N MET A 74 22.19 -29.62 7.55
CA MET A 74 21.41 -29.44 6.32
C MET A 74 20.23 -30.42 6.25
N LEU A 75 20.48 -31.72 6.39
CA LEU A 75 19.43 -32.74 6.29
C LEU A 75 18.35 -32.58 7.36
N LEU A 76 18.76 -32.25 8.60
CA LEU A 76 17.83 -31.96 9.70
C LEU A 76 16.99 -30.70 9.43
N THR A 77 17.62 -29.65 8.90
CA THR A 77 16.92 -28.39 8.58
C THR A 77 15.90 -28.61 7.47
N PHE A 78 16.28 -29.36 6.43
CA PHE A 78 15.39 -29.72 5.32
C PHE A 78 14.21 -30.58 5.77
N GLU A 79 14.46 -31.60 6.62
CA GLU A 79 13.41 -32.46 7.19
C GLU A 79 12.35 -31.63 7.93
N ARG A 80 12.79 -30.71 8.81
CA ARG A 80 11.89 -29.84 9.58
C ARG A 80 11.11 -28.90 8.67
N ALA A 81 11.79 -28.23 7.74
CA ALA A 81 11.17 -27.29 6.83
C ALA A 81 10.12 -27.98 5.92
N SER A 82 10.39 -29.22 5.51
CA SER A 82 9.46 -30.02 4.70
C SER A 82 8.23 -30.41 5.51
N SER A 83 8.42 -30.86 6.76
CA SER A 83 7.33 -31.20 7.67
C SER A 83 6.45 -29.99 8.02
N ASP A 84 7.05 -28.83 8.25
CA ASP A 84 6.31 -27.61 8.57
C ASP A 84 5.44 -27.16 7.38
N LEU A 85 6.00 -27.19 6.17
CA LEU A 85 5.27 -26.80 4.96
C LEU A 85 4.15 -27.81 4.63
N GLU A 86 4.40 -29.11 4.81
CA GLU A 86 3.37 -30.15 4.67
C GLU A 86 2.19 -29.90 5.63
N ALA A 87 2.48 -29.62 6.90
CA ALA A 87 1.45 -29.32 7.89
C ALA A 87 0.61 -28.10 7.50
N GLN A 88 1.23 -27.05 6.93
CA GLN A 88 0.50 -25.89 6.42
C GLN A 88 -0.43 -26.26 5.26
N ILE A 89 0.07 -27.02 4.28
CA ILE A 89 -0.73 -27.51 3.14
C ILE A 89 -1.95 -28.30 3.63
N ALA A 90 -1.79 -29.16 4.65
CA ALA A 90 -2.88 -29.97 5.19
C ALA A 90 -4.02 -29.17 5.85
N THR A 91 -3.76 -27.93 6.28
CA THR A 91 -4.78 -27.05 6.90
C THR A 91 -5.67 -26.32 5.89
N MET A 92 -5.30 -26.30 4.62
CA MET A 92 -6.00 -25.55 3.57
C MET A 92 -7.27 -26.31 3.11
N LYS A 93 -8.46 -25.83 3.52
CA LYS A 93 -9.78 -26.42 3.17
C LYS A 93 -10.56 -25.53 2.20
N GLY A 94 -11.43 -26.15 1.38
CA GLY A 94 -12.45 -25.44 0.58
C GLY A 94 -12.10 -25.16 -0.88
N GLU A 95 -11.17 -25.90 -1.47
CA GLU A 95 -10.61 -25.59 -2.79
C GLU A 95 -11.33 -26.23 -3.98
N ASP A 96 -11.15 -25.62 -5.16
CA ASP A 96 -11.49 -26.23 -6.45
C ASP A 96 -10.70 -27.54 -6.69
N GLY A 97 -11.19 -28.37 -7.61
CA GLY A 97 -10.58 -29.69 -7.87
C GLY A 97 -9.13 -29.61 -8.38
N ALA A 98 -8.79 -28.58 -9.15
CA ALA A 98 -7.47 -28.45 -9.77
C ALA A 98 -6.39 -27.98 -8.78
N MET A 99 -6.69 -27.03 -7.90
CA MET A 99 -5.78 -26.58 -6.84
C MET A 99 -5.58 -27.68 -5.80
N ARG A 100 -6.64 -28.43 -5.46
CA ARG A 100 -6.55 -29.57 -4.54
C ARG A 100 -5.56 -30.63 -5.02
N ASP A 101 -5.60 -30.98 -6.30
CA ASP A 101 -4.66 -31.95 -6.89
C ASP A 101 -3.21 -31.45 -6.86
N VAL A 102 -3.01 -30.15 -7.05
CA VAL A 102 -1.70 -29.52 -6.99
C VAL A 102 -1.15 -29.51 -5.56
N LEU A 103 -1.98 -29.15 -4.58
CA LEU A 103 -1.61 -29.21 -3.16
C LEU A 103 -1.29 -30.64 -2.71
N GLN A 104 -2.05 -31.63 -3.16
CA GLN A 104 -1.76 -33.04 -2.84
C GLN A 104 -0.42 -33.50 -3.41
N ARG A 105 -0.09 -33.12 -4.65
CA ARG A 105 1.22 -33.43 -5.25
C ARG A 105 2.37 -32.74 -4.51
N ALA A 106 2.19 -31.48 -4.12
CA ALA A 106 3.18 -30.75 -3.32
C ALA A 106 3.39 -31.38 -1.95
N GLY A 107 2.31 -31.72 -1.23
CA GLY A 107 2.36 -32.44 0.04
C GLY A 107 3.11 -33.77 -0.07
N ALA A 108 2.74 -34.62 -1.04
CA ALA A 108 3.38 -35.92 -1.25
C ALA A 108 4.88 -35.81 -1.59
N ALA A 109 5.26 -34.79 -2.38
CA ALA A 109 6.66 -34.51 -2.68
C ALA A 109 7.44 -34.13 -1.41
N LEU A 110 6.87 -33.27 -0.56
CA LEU A 110 7.47 -32.85 0.71
C LEU A 110 7.65 -34.01 1.69
N THR A 111 6.62 -34.86 1.85
CA THR A 111 6.69 -36.05 2.70
C THR A 111 7.81 -36.98 2.26
N THR A 112 7.88 -37.28 0.96
CA THR A 112 8.90 -38.16 0.37
C THR A 112 10.30 -37.57 0.55
N SER A 113 10.45 -36.25 0.35
CA SER A 113 11.73 -35.57 0.49
C SER A 113 12.19 -35.47 1.96
N GLY A 114 11.26 -35.25 2.88
CA GLY A 114 11.54 -35.24 4.32
C GLY A 114 11.99 -36.60 4.83
N GLU A 115 11.32 -37.67 4.40
CA GLU A 115 11.72 -39.04 4.74
C GLU A 115 13.11 -39.39 4.18
N PHE A 116 13.39 -39.00 2.94
CA PHE A 116 14.73 -39.14 2.35
C PHE A 116 15.80 -38.46 3.21
N ALA A 117 15.58 -37.21 3.62
CA ALA A 117 16.54 -36.48 4.43
C ALA A 117 16.79 -37.15 5.79
N ARG A 118 15.74 -37.66 6.43
CA ARG A 118 15.84 -38.42 7.68
C ARG A 118 16.67 -39.69 7.52
N VAL A 119 16.38 -40.50 6.49
CA VAL A 119 17.07 -41.78 6.23
C VAL A 119 18.55 -41.56 5.92
N GLU A 120 18.88 -40.56 5.11
CA GLU A 120 20.27 -40.23 4.79
C GLU A 120 21.00 -39.66 6.01
N ARG A 121 20.33 -38.87 6.86
CA ARG A 121 20.92 -38.39 8.13
C ARG A 121 21.29 -39.57 9.02
N GLU A 122 20.36 -40.49 9.26
CA GLU A 122 20.59 -41.68 10.10
C GLU A 122 21.74 -42.55 9.55
N ARG A 123 21.84 -42.68 8.22
CA ARG A 123 22.96 -43.40 7.57
C ARG A 123 24.29 -42.72 7.84
N ILE A 124 24.36 -41.40 7.68
CA ILE A 124 25.58 -40.60 7.88
C ILE A 124 25.99 -40.59 9.35
N GLU A 125 25.04 -40.48 10.29
CA GLU A 125 25.30 -40.55 11.73
C GLU A 125 25.90 -41.89 12.13
N LYS A 126 25.34 -42.99 11.62
CA LYS A 126 25.85 -44.35 11.87
C LYS A 126 27.27 -44.52 11.33
N GLN A 127 27.57 -43.96 10.17
CA GLN A 127 28.91 -44.00 9.59
C GLN A 127 29.89 -43.11 10.37
N ALA A 128 29.48 -41.92 10.80
CA ALA A 128 30.30 -41.01 11.58
C ALA A 128 30.69 -41.60 12.94
N ALA A 129 29.78 -42.35 13.58
CA ALA A 129 30.05 -43.04 14.84
C ALA A 129 31.21 -44.06 14.75
N ALA A 130 31.45 -44.65 13.58
CA ALA A 130 32.52 -45.63 13.36
C ALA A 130 33.92 -45.01 13.29
N LEU A 131 34.04 -43.71 12.98
CA LEU A 131 35.33 -43.03 12.84
C LEU A 131 36.02 -42.75 14.17
N GLY A 132 35.24 -42.41 15.20
CA GLY A 132 35.77 -41.95 16.50
C GLY A 132 36.72 -42.96 17.14
N PRO A 133 36.33 -44.25 17.26
CA PRO A 133 37.22 -45.30 17.78
C PRO A 133 38.48 -45.51 16.94
N LEU A 134 38.36 -45.55 15.60
CA LEU A 134 39.47 -45.78 14.68
C LEU A 134 40.48 -44.63 14.67
N ALA A 135 40.01 -43.38 14.78
CA ALA A 135 40.86 -42.22 14.89
C ALA A 135 41.66 -42.25 16.21
N LYS A 136 41.03 -42.61 17.32
CA LYS A 136 41.71 -42.80 18.61
C LYS A 136 42.73 -43.94 18.57
N GLU A 137 42.40 -45.04 17.90
CA GLU A 137 43.31 -46.17 17.72
C GLU A 137 44.54 -45.78 16.88
N SER A 138 44.35 -45.07 15.77
CA SER A 138 45.45 -44.57 14.95
C SER A 138 46.34 -43.57 15.71
N ASP A 139 45.75 -42.66 16.48
CA ASP A 139 46.49 -41.71 17.33
C ASP A 139 47.31 -42.44 18.42
N GLY A 140 46.70 -43.41 19.08
CA GLY A 140 47.37 -44.25 20.09
C GLY A 140 48.55 -45.02 19.49
N ALA A 141 48.36 -45.62 18.32
CA ALA A 141 49.41 -46.36 17.63
C ALA A 141 50.57 -45.46 17.18
N TYR A 142 50.31 -44.21 16.77
CA TYR A 142 51.35 -43.23 16.49
C TYR A 142 52.11 -42.78 17.75
N ALA A 143 51.40 -42.58 18.87
CA ALA A 143 52.03 -42.23 20.15
C ALA A 143 52.94 -43.36 20.66
N GLU A 144 52.52 -44.62 20.51
CA GLU A 144 53.35 -45.78 20.83
C GLU A 144 54.59 -45.90 19.92
N LEU A 145 54.43 -45.64 18.62
CA LEU A 145 55.54 -45.61 17.67
C LEU A 145 56.57 -44.53 18.02
N ARG A 146 56.09 -43.35 18.43
CA ARG A 146 56.95 -42.24 18.90
C ARG A 146 57.67 -42.60 20.19
N ALA A 147 56.95 -43.12 21.19
CA ALA A 147 57.54 -43.52 22.46
C ALA A 147 58.61 -44.63 22.31
N ALA A 148 58.47 -45.51 21.32
CA ALA A 148 59.48 -46.53 21.00
C ALA A 148 60.83 -45.93 20.54
N CYS A 149 60.86 -44.65 20.15
CA CYS A 149 62.05 -43.91 19.72
C CYS A 149 62.57 -42.86 20.72
N ASP A 150 61.87 -42.62 21.84
CA ASP A 150 62.20 -41.56 22.81
C ASP A 150 63.10 -42.04 23.99
N GLY A 151 63.65 -43.26 23.91
CA GLY A 151 64.48 -43.86 24.97
C GLY A 151 65.94 -43.35 25.03
N LYS A 152 66.64 -43.57 26.16
CA LYS A 152 68.06 -43.17 26.37
C LYS A 152 69.06 -43.79 25.37
N ARG A 153 68.69 -44.89 24.70
CA ARG A 153 69.43 -45.53 23.61
C ARG A 153 68.43 -45.97 22.53
N PRO A 154 68.03 -45.10 21.60
CA PRO A 154 67.05 -45.44 20.58
C PRO A 154 67.63 -46.44 19.56
N PRO A 155 66.81 -47.33 18.98
CA PRO A 155 67.20 -48.12 17.82
C PRO A 155 67.77 -47.26 16.68
N ARG A 156 68.69 -47.80 15.89
CA ARG A 156 69.37 -47.06 14.80
C ARG A 156 68.36 -46.60 13.74
N GLU A 157 67.27 -47.33 13.58
CA GLU A 157 66.20 -47.10 12.62
C GLU A 157 65.25 -45.96 13.01
N CYS A 158 65.34 -45.45 14.25
CA CYS A 158 64.48 -44.36 14.72
C CYS A 158 64.66 -43.05 13.96
N ALA A 159 65.84 -42.79 13.37
CA ALA A 159 66.03 -41.60 12.53
C ALA A 159 65.12 -41.62 11.30
N ALA A 160 64.97 -42.78 10.64
CA ALA A 160 64.12 -42.94 9.47
C ALA A 160 62.63 -42.93 9.85
N VAL A 161 62.26 -43.58 10.97
CA VAL A 161 60.88 -43.57 11.49
C VAL A 161 60.46 -42.15 11.86
N SER A 162 61.28 -41.42 12.61
CA SER A 162 61.00 -40.03 13.01
C SER A 162 60.86 -39.08 11.83
N GLU A 163 61.61 -39.31 10.75
CA GLU A 163 61.51 -38.48 9.55
C GLU A 163 60.17 -38.67 8.83
N VAL A 164 59.70 -39.93 8.71
CA VAL A 164 58.36 -40.21 8.16
C VAL A 164 57.28 -39.65 9.10
N MET A 165 57.44 -39.79 10.42
CA MET A 165 56.52 -39.24 11.42
C MET A 165 56.39 -37.71 11.36
N LYS A 166 57.46 -36.96 11.06
CA LYS A 166 57.37 -35.51 10.86
C LYS A 166 56.49 -35.13 9.67
N LYS A 167 56.60 -35.88 8.55
CA LYS A 167 55.76 -35.66 7.36
C LYS A 167 54.28 -35.94 7.64
N ILE A 168 54.04 -36.98 8.44
CA ILE A 168 52.71 -37.37 8.94
C ILE A 168 52.15 -36.25 9.83
N GLU A 169 52.87 -35.81 10.85
CA GLU A 169 52.40 -34.79 11.81
C GLU A 169 52.11 -33.41 11.19
N ALA A 170 52.84 -33.05 10.13
CA ALA A 170 52.69 -31.76 9.44
C ALA A 170 51.71 -31.80 8.25
N GLY A 171 51.20 -32.98 7.86
CA GLY A 171 50.50 -33.19 6.60
C GLY A 171 48.98 -33.39 6.71
N PRO A 172 48.23 -33.23 5.60
CA PRO A 172 46.80 -33.58 5.53
C PRO A 172 46.60 -35.11 5.62
N PHE A 173 45.35 -35.60 5.73
CA PHE A 173 45.06 -37.05 5.82
C PHE A 173 45.75 -37.91 4.74
N ALA A 174 45.87 -37.40 3.51
CA ALA A 174 46.61 -38.08 2.44
C ALA A 174 48.11 -38.33 2.77
N ALA A 175 48.73 -37.44 3.56
CA ALA A 175 50.10 -37.63 4.06
C ALA A 175 50.19 -38.72 5.13
N HIS A 176 49.12 -38.97 5.89
CA HIS A 176 49.05 -40.10 6.83
C HIS A 176 48.99 -41.44 6.10
N VAL A 177 48.19 -41.53 5.04
CA VAL A 177 48.10 -42.73 4.19
C VAL A 177 49.46 -43.01 3.53
N LYS A 178 50.04 -41.99 2.86
CA LYS A 178 51.37 -42.10 2.25
C LYS A 178 52.46 -42.42 3.27
N GLY A 179 52.41 -41.79 4.44
CA GLY A 179 53.33 -42.04 5.54
C GLY A 179 53.22 -43.46 6.10
N ALA A 180 52.03 -44.04 6.16
CA ALA A 180 51.85 -45.44 6.53
C ALA A 180 52.51 -46.40 5.52
N ASP A 181 52.47 -46.09 4.23
CA ASP A 181 53.17 -46.88 3.20
C ASP A 181 54.69 -46.69 3.28
N GLU A 182 55.17 -45.47 3.53
CA GLU A 182 56.59 -45.18 3.79
C GLU A 182 57.08 -45.93 5.04
N LEU A 183 56.30 -45.95 6.14
CA LEU A 183 56.60 -46.71 7.35
C LEU A 183 56.65 -48.22 7.06
N ALA A 184 55.67 -48.77 6.32
CA ALA A 184 55.61 -50.18 5.98
C ALA A 184 56.84 -50.66 5.17
N ALA A 185 57.45 -49.77 4.38
CA ALA A 185 58.63 -50.06 3.57
C ALA A 185 59.96 -50.06 4.36
N LEU A 186 60.00 -49.49 5.58
CA LEU A 186 61.22 -49.44 6.40
C LEU A 186 61.57 -50.82 6.94
N ARG A 187 62.84 -51.24 6.82
CA ARG A 187 63.36 -52.43 7.51
C ARG A 187 63.72 -52.07 8.95
N VAL A 188 63.02 -52.68 9.92
CA VAL A 188 63.22 -52.45 11.35
C VAL A 188 63.61 -53.77 12.02
N ALA A 189 64.81 -53.86 12.59
CA ALA A 189 65.28 -55.07 13.24
C ALA A 189 64.88 -55.15 14.73
N ALA A 190 64.68 -54.00 15.39
CA ALA A 190 64.27 -53.93 16.78
C ALA A 190 62.81 -54.41 16.99
N PRO A 191 62.55 -55.50 17.77
CA PRO A 191 61.22 -56.10 17.86
C PRO A 191 60.12 -55.22 18.46
N SER A 192 60.46 -54.31 19.39
CA SER A 192 59.51 -53.35 19.96
C SER A 192 59.10 -52.29 18.95
N LEU A 193 60.06 -51.76 18.19
CA LEU A 193 59.84 -50.74 17.16
C LEU A 193 59.10 -51.32 15.95
N ALA A 194 59.41 -52.55 15.55
CA ALA A 194 58.70 -53.24 14.46
C ALA A 194 57.21 -53.43 14.80
N ARG A 195 56.90 -53.86 16.04
CA ARG A 195 55.50 -54.02 16.49
C ARG A 195 54.74 -52.70 16.54
N ALA A 196 55.35 -51.64 17.04
CA ALA A 196 54.73 -50.32 17.09
C ALA A 196 54.48 -49.75 15.68
N ARG A 197 55.44 -49.94 14.76
CA ARG A 197 55.32 -49.56 13.35
C ARG A 197 54.16 -50.31 12.69
N ASP A 198 54.11 -51.63 12.83
CA ASP A 198 53.09 -52.46 12.18
C ASP A 198 51.68 -52.13 12.69
N ARG A 199 51.54 -51.86 14.00
CA ARG A 199 50.29 -51.40 14.59
C ARG A 199 49.87 -50.04 14.04
N SER A 200 50.80 -49.09 13.93
CA SER A 200 50.54 -47.77 13.35
C SER A 200 50.09 -47.87 11.89
N VAL A 201 50.79 -48.66 11.07
CA VAL A 201 50.42 -48.92 9.67
C VAL A 201 49.03 -49.56 9.56
N ALA A 202 48.74 -50.57 10.39
CA ALA A 202 47.46 -51.26 10.38
C ALA A 202 46.31 -50.33 10.79
N ALA A 203 46.48 -49.56 11.85
CA ALA A 203 45.47 -48.61 12.35
C ALA A 203 45.19 -47.50 11.32
N THR A 204 46.23 -46.94 10.69
CA THR A 204 46.06 -45.90 9.66
C THR A 204 45.40 -46.45 8.40
N ARG A 205 45.71 -47.68 7.97
CA ARG A 205 45.02 -48.32 6.82
C ARG A 205 43.57 -48.66 7.13
N ALA A 206 43.26 -49.08 8.35
CA ALA A 206 41.87 -49.31 8.78
C ALA A 206 41.06 -48.01 8.78
N LEU A 207 41.63 -46.93 9.29
CA LEU A 207 41.03 -45.60 9.25
C LEU A 207 40.84 -45.10 7.80
N ALA A 208 41.85 -45.28 6.93
CA ALA A 208 41.80 -44.88 5.52
C ALA A 208 40.66 -45.54 4.75
N LYS A 209 40.45 -46.85 4.93
CA LYS A 209 39.33 -47.58 4.29
C LYS A 209 37.96 -47.00 4.65
N VAL A 210 37.77 -46.64 5.93
CA VAL A 210 36.50 -46.06 6.39
C VAL A 210 36.31 -44.66 5.83
N VAL A 211 37.38 -43.84 5.79
CA VAL A 211 37.35 -42.51 5.19
C VAL A 211 37.05 -42.57 3.69
N GLU A 212 37.65 -43.50 2.95
CA GLU A 212 37.37 -43.71 1.51
C GLU A 212 35.92 -44.13 1.25
N ALA A 213 35.39 -45.09 2.00
CA ALA A 213 34.00 -45.54 1.89
C ALA A 213 33.01 -44.41 2.18
N GLN A 214 33.35 -43.58 3.16
CA GLN A 214 32.59 -42.40 3.53
C GLN A 214 32.59 -41.30 2.46
N THR A 215 33.74 -41.04 1.84
CA THR A 215 33.85 -40.10 0.72
C THR A 215 33.01 -40.58 -0.47
N ALA A 216 33.02 -41.89 -0.76
CA ALA A 216 32.17 -42.47 -1.81
C ALA A 216 30.68 -42.31 -1.49
N GLU A 217 30.26 -42.48 -0.24
CA GLU A 217 28.86 -42.30 0.17
C GLU A 217 28.40 -40.84 0.03
N MET A 218 29.24 -39.87 0.35
CA MET A 218 28.91 -38.45 0.16
C MET A 218 28.73 -38.09 -1.33
N VAL A 219 29.53 -38.68 -2.22
CA VAL A 219 29.34 -38.56 -3.67
C VAL A 219 28.06 -39.26 -4.13
N ALA A 220 27.68 -40.38 -3.52
CA ALA A 220 26.43 -41.05 -3.84
C ALA A 220 25.20 -40.26 -3.34
N LEU A 221 25.30 -39.67 -2.14
CA LEU A 221 24.30 -38.79 -1.56
C LEU A 221 24.01 -37.59 -2.46
N SER A 222 25.04 -36.96 -3.03
CA SER A 222 24.85 -35.81 -3.92
C SER A 222 24.00 -36.13 -5.14
N LYS A 223 24.22 -37.31 -5.73
CA LYS A 223 23.42 -37.79 -6.87
C LYS A 223 21.97 -38.02 -6.47
N ARG A 224 21.75 -38.67 -5.32
CA ARG A 224 20.39 -38.90 -4.79
C ARG A 224 19.68 -37.59 -4.45
N TRP A 225 20.38 -36.65 -3.84
CA TRP A 225 19.87 -35.32 -3.50
C TRP A 225 19.37 -34.56 -4.74
N SER A 226 20.12 -34.61 -5.85
CA SER A 226 19.72 -33.94 -7.09
C SER A 226 18.39 -34.45 -7.68
N VAL A 227 17.99 -35.68 -7.36
CA VAL A 227 16.69 -36.24 -7.77
C VAL A 227 15.57 -35.65 -6.92
N VAL A 228 15.77 -35.60 -5.61
CA VAL A 228 14.82 -35.01 -4.66
C VAL A 228 14.61 -33.52 -4.96
N GLU A 229 15.69 -32.81 -5.26
CA GLU A 229 15.65 -31.40 -5.67
C GLU A 229 14.72 -31.17 -6.87
N LYS A 230 14.85 -31.98 -7.92
CA LYS A 230 14.01 -31.89 -9.11
C LYS A 230 12.55 -32.22 -8.82
N GLN A 231 12.29 -33.17 -7.93
CA GLN A 231 10.92 -33.55 -7.55
C GLN A 231 10.21 -32.43 -6.79
N VAL A 232 10.89 -31.84 -5.81
CA VAL A 232 10.36 -30.71 -5.04
C VAL A 232 10.13 -29.51 -5.94
N SER A 233 11.10 -29.17 -6.79
CA SER A 233 10.96 -28.07 -7.75
C SER A 233 9.79 -28.27 -8.71
N ALA A 234 9.65 -29.45 -9.33
CA ALA A 234 8.54 -29.74 -10.25
C ALA A 234 7.17 -29.66 -9.57
N ALA A 235 7.07 -30.07 -8.30
CA ALA A 235 5.81 -29.99 -7.55
C ALA A 235 5.38 -28.52 -7.33
N PHE A 236 6.33 -27.63 -7.05
CA PHE A 236 6.04 -26.20 -6.87
C PHE A 236 5.90 -25.42 -8.20
N GLU A 237 6.47 -25.90 -9.30
CA GLU A 237 6.18 -25.37 -10.64
C GLU A 237 4.69 -25.51 -11.00
N GLY A 238 4.10 -26.67 -10.70
CA GLY A 238 2.67 -26.91 -10.90
C GLY A 238 1.80 -25.96 -10.06
N PHE A 239 2.22 -25.69 -8.83
CA PHE A 239 1.58 -24.69 -7.95
C PHE A 239 1.68 -23.27 -8.50
N ALA A 240 2.88 -22.84 -8.90
CA ALA A 240 3.09 -21.52 -9.49
C ALA A 240 2.29 -21.33 -10.80
N ALA A 241 2.20 -22.36 -11.63
CA ALA A 241 1.41 -22.34 -12.86
C ALA A 241 -0.10 -22.22 -12.57
N GLN A 242 -0.60 -22.96 -11.58
CA GLN A 242 -2.00 -22.88 -11.18
C GLN A 242 -2.34 -21.47 -10.65
N CYS A 243 -1.50 -20.91 -9.77
CA CYS A 243 -1.72 -19.57 -9.24
C CYS A 243 -1.62 -18.44 -10.28
N LYS A 244 -0.91 -18.64 -11.39
CA LYS A 244 -0.90 -17.70 -12.54
C LYS A 244 -2.19 -17.77 -13.36
N ASN A 245 -2.85 -18.92 -13.40
CA ASN A 245 -4.04 -19.17 -14.21
C ASN A 245 -5.35 -18.99 -13.43
N THR A 246 -5.32 -18.91 -12.10
CA THR A 246 -6.50 -18.57 -11.27
C THR A 246 -6.87 -17.09 -11.47
N PRO A 247 -8.11 -16.77 -11.87
CA PRO A 247 -8.57 -15.38 -12.00
C PRO A 247 -8.30 -14.58 -10.72
N ARG A 248 -7.83 -13.33 -10.89
CA ARG A 248 -7.82 -12.32 -9.82
C ARG A 248 -9.24 -12.20 -9.29
N ASP A 249 -9.42 -12.62 -8.05
CA ASP A 249 -10.63 -12.54 -7.25
C ASP A 249 -11.94 -12.52 -8.06
N PRO A 250 -12.60 -13.66 -8.29
CA PRO A 250 -13.91 -13.69 -8.96
C PRO A 250 -15.01 -12.89 -8.25
N SER A 251 -14.75 -12.29 -7.07
CA SER A 251 -15.63 -11.35 -6.38
C SER A 251 -15.30 -9.87 -6.62
N SER A 252 -14.21 -9.52 -7.32
CA SER A 252 -13.91 -8.13 -7.65
C SER A 252 -14.96 -7.59 -8.63
N PRO A 253 -15.69 -6.50 -8.29
CA PRO A 253 -16.71 -5.95 -9.18
C PRO A 253 -16.10 -5.24 -10.40
N PHE A 254 -14.77 -5.12 -10.47
CA PHE A 254 -14.06 -4.35 -11.50
C PHE A 254 -13.67 -5.20 -12.72
N VAL A 255 -13.90 -4.65 -13.90
CA VAL A 255 -13.49 -5.22 -15.19
C VAL A 255 -12.16 -4.58 -15.60
N ALA A 256 -11.06 -5.25 -15.27
CA ALA A 256 -9.72 -4.71 -15.48
C ALA A 256 -9.11 -5.13 -16.82
N GLU A 257 -8.28 -4.25 -17.38
CA GLU A 257 -7.38 -4.59 -18.48
C GLU A 257 -6.19 -5.39 -17.94
N ALA A 258 -5.84 -6.50 -18.60
CA ALA A 258 -4.77 -7.39 -18.14
C ALA A 258 -3.38 -6.73 -18.20
N LYS A 259 -3.19 -5.79 -19.12
CA LYS A 259 -1.99 -4.96 -19.29
C LYS A 259 -2.45 -3.53 -19.60
N PRO A 260 -2.82 -2.74 -18.58
CA PRO A 260 -3.39 -1.43 -18.79
C PRO A 260 -2.36 -0.50 -19.44
N ASP A 261 -2.77 0.25 -20.47
CA ASP A 261 -1.97 1.34 -21.03
C ASP A 261 -2.24 2.63 -20.23
N PRO A 262 -1.27 3.12 -19.42
CA PRO A 262 -1.50 4.28 -18.57
C PRO A 262 -1.85 5.54 -19.35
N ARG A 263 -1.46 5.64 -20.63
CA ARG A 263 -1.79 6.80 -21.47
C ARG A 263 -3.25 6.83 -21.90
N LYS A 264 -3.85 5.66 -22.10
CA LYS A 264 -5.26 5.53 -22.52
C LYS A 264 -6.23 5.61 -21.34
N LEU A 265 -5.81 5.11 -20.18
CA LEU A 265 -6.69 5.01 -19.01
C LEU A 265 -6.54 6.16 -18.02
N THR A 266 -5.53 7.03 -18.19
CA THR A 266 -5.41 8.28 -17.43
C THR A 266 -6.01 9.41 -18.25
N VAL A 267 -6.90 10.18 -17.62
CA VAL A 267 -7.64 11.30 -18.23
C VAL A 267 -7.27 12.61 -17.55
N LEU A 268 -7.31 13.69 -18.32
CA LEU A 268 -7.23 15.04 -17.80
C LEU A 268 -8.60 15.42 -17.25
N VAL A 269 -8.65 15.85 -16.00
CA VAL A 269 -9.85 16.34 -15.34
C VAL A 269 -9.78 17.86 -15.36
N ARG A 270 -10.61 18.49 -16.20
CA ARG A 270 -10.78 19.94 -16.20
C ARG A 270 -11.95 20.32 -15.34
N VAL A 271 -11.74 21.30 -14.47
CA VAL A 271 -12.78 21.82 -13.60
C VAL A 271 -12.99 23.29 -13.86
N LYS A 272 -14.26 23.67 -13.95
CA LYS A 272 -14.66 25.08 -14.04
C LYS A 272 -14.99 25.59 -12.64
N PRO A 273 -14.80 26.90 -12.39
CA PRO A 273 -15.31 27.49 -11.16
C PRO A 273 -16.83 27.30 -11.07
N PRO A 274 -17.41 27.50 -9.88
CA PRO A 274 -18.85 27.44 -9.66
C PRO A 274 -19.62 28.25 -10.70
N ALA A 275 -20.84 27.80 -11.03
CA ALA A 275 -21.59 28.37 -12.14
C ALA A 275 -21.75 29.91 -12.02
N GLY A 276 -21.52 30.62 -13.13
CA GLY A 276 -21.58 32.08 -13.21
C GLY A 276 -20.28 32.80 -12.83
N ILE A 277 -19.41 32.20 -12.01
CA ILE A 277 -18.15 32.82 -11.60
C ILE A 277 -17.17 32.93 -12.78
N ASP A 278 -17.16 31.95 -13.69
CA ASP A 278 -16.34 32.01 -14.90
C ASP A 278 -16.70 33.21 -15.77
N GLU A 279 -17.99 33.42 -16.01
CA GLU A 279 -18.50 34.58 -16.77
C GLU A 279 -18.11 35.89 -16.08
N THR A 280 -18.29 35.99 -14.75
CA THR A 280 -17.88 37.19 -13.99
C THR A 280 -16.38 37.45 -14.07
N PHE A 281 -15.54 36.42 -14.01
CA PHE A 281 -14.10 36.59 -14.20
C PHE A 281 -13.75 36.99 -15.64
N GLU A 282 -14.47 36.50 -16.65
CA GLU A 282 -14.29 36.95 -18.04
C GLU A 282 -14.64 38.43 -18.21
N GLU A 283 -15.72 38.89 -17.59
CA GLU A 283 -16.12 40.32 -17.55
C GLU A 283 -15.05 41.17 -16.87
N LEU A 284 -14.60 40.79 -15.67
CA LEU A 284 -13.52 41.48 -14.95
C LEU A 284 -12.22 41.53 -15.76
N ALA A 285 -11.91 40.47 -16.52
CA ALA A 285 -10.76 40.47 -17.42
C ALA A 285 -10.91 41.49 -18.56
N GLN A 286 -12.12 41.63 -19.13
CA GLN A 286 -12.38 42.60 -20.20
C GLN A 286 -12.26 44.04 -19.70
N GLU A 287 -12.65 44.31 -18.45
CA GLU A 287 -12.55 45.63 -17.82
C GLU A 287 -11.13 45.95 -17.33
N ALA A 288 -10.30 44.93 -17.08
CA ALA A 288 -8.94 45.10 -16.59
C ALA A 288 -8.07 45.85 -17.61
N LYS A 289 -7.56 47.02 -17.18
CA LYS A 289 -6.62 47.84 -17.97
C LYS A 289 -5.20 47.29 -17.95
N ASP A 290 -4.82 46.68 -16.83
CA ASP A 290 -3.52 46.06 -16.63
C ASP A 290 -3.49 44.65 -17.21
N ASP A 291 -2.42 44.32 -17.95
CA ASP A 291 -2.29 43.05 -18.66
C ASP A 291 -2.08 41.86 -17.71
N GLU A 292 -1.41 42.05 -16.58
CA GLU A 292 -1.23 41.00 -15.57
C GLU A 292 -2.56 40.69 -14.86
N VAL A 293 -3.30 41.74 -14.49
CA VAL A 293 -4.65 41.59 -13.90
C VAL A 293 -5.61 40.93 -14.90
N ARG A 294 -5.57 41.30 -16.18
CA ARG A 294 -6.36 40.65 -17.22
C ARG A 294 -6.01 39.17 -17.34
N ALA A 295 -4.72 38.84 -17.38
CA ALA A 295 -4.26 37.45 -17.46
C ALA A 295 -4.66 36.63 -16.22
N PHE A 296 -4.61 37.23 -15.03
CA PHE A 296 -5.07 36.62 -13.78
C PHE A 296 -6.54 36.20 -13.88
N TYR A 297 -7.44 37.12 -14.23
CA TYR A 297 -8.87 36.81 -14.33
C TYR A 297 -9.18 35.80 -15.45
N GLN A 298 -8.52 35.90 -16.61
CA GLN A 298 -8.65 34.90 -17.67
C GLN A 298 -8.22 33.51 -17.22
N ALA A 299 -7.15 33.40 -16.43
CA ALA A 299 -6.73 32.11 -15.88
C ALA A 299 -7.78 31.53 -14.92
N ARG A 300 -8.38 32.36 -14.05
CA ARG A 300 -9.45 31.94 -13.13
C ARG A 300 -10.73 31.53 -13.85
N ALA A 301 -11.12 32.25 -14.90
CA ALA A 301 -12.25 31.89 -15.76
C ALA A 301 -12.06 30.55 -16.50
N ARG A 302 -10.83 30.27 -16.96
CA ARG A 302 -10.51 28.96 -17.57
C ARG A 302 -10.68 27.80 -16.59
N GLY A 303 -10.53 28.07 -15.30
CA GLY A 303 -10.65 27.09 -14.22
C GLY A 303 -9.33 26.39 -13.93
N ALA A 304 -9.42 25.25 -13.25
CA ALA A 304 -8.28 24.44 -12.86
C ALA A 304 -8.30 23.09 -13.57
N PHE A 305 -7.22 22.33 -13.40
CA PHE A 305 -7.17 20.96 -13.88
C PHE A 305 -6.32 20.09 -12.95
N GLY A 306 -6.62 18.80 -13.01
CA GLY A 306 -5.83 17.74 -12.40
C GLY A 306 -5.89 16.50 -13.29
N SER A 307 -5.49 15.38 -12.73
CA SER A 307 -5.55 14.08 -13.39
C SER A 307 -6.67 13.24 -12.83
N GLY A 308 -7.07 12.23 -13.57
CA GLY A 308 -7.95 11.17 -13.12
C GLY A 308 -7.63 9.88 -13.86
N PHE A 309 -8.20 8.77 -13.43
CA PHE A 309 -8.06 7.50 -14.14
C PHE A 309 -9.34 6.69 -14.17
N VAL A 310 -9.50 5.94 -15.25
CA VAL A 310 -10.70 5.17 -15.55
C VAL A 310 -10.66 3.84 -14.81
N VAL A 311 -11.72 3.56 -14.05
CA VAL A 311 -12.04 2.24 -13.51
C VAL A 311 -13.36 1.79 -14.10
N VAL A 312 -13.45 0.51 -14.48
CA VAL A 312 -14.67 -0.06 -15.05
C VAL A 312 -15.18 -1.12 -14.09
N ARG A 313 -16.48 -1.12 -13.80
CA ARG A 313 -17.15 -2.13 -12.97
C ARG A 313 -18.37 -2.70 -13.65
N GLN A 314 -18.81 -3.87 -13.21
CA GLN A 314 -20.10 -4.43 -13.61
C GLN A 314 -21.24 -3.51 -13.17
N ALA A 315 -22.21 -3.29 -14.06
CA ALA A 315 -23.39 -2.48 -13.80
C ALA A 315 -24.28 -3.16 -12.75
N ARG A 316 -24.91 -2.37 -11.89
CA ARG A 316 -25.59 -2.84 -10.66
C ARG A 316 -27.00 -3.36 -10.86
N ASP A 317 -27.64 -2.89 -11.91
CA ASP A 317 -29.05 -3.00 -12.21
C ASP A 317 -29.43 -4.32 -12.90
N GLY A 318 -28.52 -5.31 -12.89
CA GLY A 318 -28.79 -6.66 -13.41
C GLY A 318 -28.91 -6.74 -14.93
N GLY A 319 -28.72 -5.62 -15.66
CA GLY A 319 -28.85 -5.52 -17.12
C GLY A 319 -27.66 -6.04 -17.92
N GLY A 320 -26.64 -6.63 -17.29
CA GLY A 320 -25.50 -7.24 -17.98
C GLY A 320 -24.49 -6.26 -18.60
N GLY A 321 -24.46 -4.99 -18.17
CA GLY A 321 -23.55 -3.95 -18.67
C GLY A 321 -22.35 -3.66 -17.77
N SER A 322 -21.49 -2.73 -18.20
CA SER A 322 -20.41 -2.17 -17.39
C SER A 322 -20.52 -0.64 -17.27
N GLU A 323 -20.11 -0.10 -16.13
CA GLU A 323 -20.06 1.33 -15.84
C GLU A 323 -18.59 1.77 -15.72
N ALA A 324 -18.21 2.81 -16.47
CA ALA A 324 -16.91 3.46 -16.34
C ALA A 324 -17.04 4.66 -15.39
N LEU A 325 -16.19 4.68 -14.37
CA LEU A 325 -16.03 5.80 -13.44
C LEU A 325 -14.63 6.38 -13.60
N VAL A 326 -14.47 7.64 -13.23
CA VAL A 326 -13.16 8.29 -13.13
C VAL A 326 -12.86 8.60 -11.68
N ILE A 327 -11.71 8.14 -11.20
CA ILE A 327 -11.19 8.46 -9.87
C ILE A 327 -10.23 9.64 -10.00
N THR A 328 -10.34 10.61 -9.11
CA THR A 328 -9.43 11.75 -8.98
C THR A 328 -9.30 12.14 -7.50
N ASN A 329 -8.57 13.21 -7.18
CA ASN A 329 -8.57 13.75 -5.81
C ASN A 329 -9.78 14.64 -5.55
N ARG A 330 -10.18 14.74 -4.28
CA ARG A 330 -11.23 15.68 -3.86
C ARG A 330 -10.81 17.11 -4.12
N HIS A 331 -9.60 17.50 -3.74
CA HIS A 331 -9.16 18.89 -3.88
C HIS A 331 -9.14 19.38 -5.35
N VAL A 332 -9.02 18.46 -6.33
CA VAL A 332 -9.11 18.79 -7.75
C VAL A 332 -10.51 19.29 -8.12
N VAL A 333 -11.55 18.78 -7.48
CA VAL A 333 -12.96 19.03 -7.85
C VAL A 333 -13.76 19.77 -6.78
N GLU A 334 -13.21 19.97 -5.58
CA GLU A 334 -13.92 20.48 -4.40
C GLU A 334 -14.61 21.82 -4.64
N LEU A 335 -13.95 22.72 -5.36
CA LEU A 335 -14.43 24.07 -5.63
C LEU A 335 -15.16 24.17 -6.96
N ALA A 336 -15.47 23.06 -7.61
CA ALA A 336 -16.07 23.02 -8.93
C ALA A 336 -17.47 22.42 -8.89
N ASP A 337 -18.36 23.00 -9.70
CA ASP A 337 -19.69 22.42 -9.99
C ASP A 337 -19.65 21.51 -11.20
N ARG A 338 -18.71 21.78 -12.11
CA ARG A 338 -18.65 21.16 -13.44
C ARG A 338 -17.24 20.61 -13.64
N ALA A 339 -17.17 19.31 -13.90
CA ALA A 339 -15.98 18.65 -14.38
C ALA A 339 -16.18 18.21 -15.84
N SER A 340 -15.10 18.18 -16.60
CA SER A 340 -15.05 17.58 -17.92
C SER A 340 -13.78 16.77 -18.08
N LEU A 341 -13.86 15.76 -18.93
CA LEU A 341 -12.82 14.77 -19.10
C LEU A 341 -12.22 14.90 -20.51
N GLU A 342 -10.90 14.77 -20.59
CA GLU A 342 -10.15 14.84 -21.85
C GLU A 342 -9.07 13.74 -21.87
N MET A 343 -8.86 13.14 -23.04
CA MET A 343 -7.82 12.14 -23.28
C MET A 343 -6.44 12.79 -23.46
N ALA A 344 -5.39 11.97 -23.36
CA ALA A 344 -4.02 12.44 -23.56
C ALA A 344 -3.72 12.99 -24.97
N ASP A 345 -4.54 12.66 -25.97
CA ASP A 345 -4.45 13.16 -27.34
C ASP A 345 -5.31 14.42 -27.58
N GLY A 346 -5.96 14.96 -26.55
CA GLY A 346 -6.85 16.12 -26.63
C GLY A 346 -8.31 15.77 -26.94
N THR A 347 -8.64 14.49 -27.13
CA THR A 347 -10.04 14.07 -27.38
C THR A 347 -10.90 14.36 -26.16
N SER A 348 -11.95 15.19 -26.34
CA SER A 348 -12.91 15.44 -25.28
C SER A 348 -13.79 14.20 -25.04
N LEU A 349 -13.85 13.76 -23.78
CA LEU A 349 -14.78 12.74 -23.31
C LEU A 349 -16.09 13.34 -22.78
N GLY A 350 -16.18 14.67 -22.73
CA GLY A 350 -17.37 15.41 -22.32
C GLY A 350 -17.48 15.67 -20.81
N PRO A 351 -18.63 16.17 -20.35
CA PRO A 351 -18.87 16.49 -18.95
C PRO A 351 -18.93 15.22 -18.08
N ALA A 352 -18.56 15.39 -16.81
CA ALA A 352 -18.67 14.38 -15.78
C ALA A 352 -19.30 14.97 -14.51
N GLU A 353 -20.23 14.22 -13.93
CA GLU A 353 -20.84 14.51 -12.64
C GLU A 353 -19.87 14.15 -11.51
N ILE A 354 -19.73 15.03 -10.52
CA ILE A 354 -19.01 14.73 -9.28
C ILE A 354 -19.96 14.00 -8.32
N VAL A 355 -19.92 12.67 -8.35
CA VAL A 355 -20.88 11.82 -7.62
C VAL A 355 -20.65 11.89 -6.11
N TYR A 356 -19.38 11.82 -5.70
CA TYR A 356 -19.01 11.74 -4.29
C TYR A 356 -17.59 12.23 -4.07
N THR A 357 -17.37 12.89 -2.94
CA THR A 357 -16.04 13.29 -2.47
C THR A 357 -15.81 12.77 -1.05
N ASP A 358 -14.64 12.21 -0.79
CA ASP A 358 -14.22 11.78 0.54
C ASP A 358 -13.26 12.81 1.13
N SER A 359 -13.75 13.60 2.08
CA SER A 359 -12.96 14.62 2.77
C SER A 359 -11.87 14.05 3.67
N LEU A 360 -11.99 12.78 4.08
CA LEU A 360 -10.98 12.13 4.91
C LEU A 360 -9.79 11.68 4.07
N HIS A 361 -10.06 11.12 2.89
CA HIS A 361 -9.02 10.47 2.08
C HIS A 361 -8.58 11.28 0.86
N ASP A 362 -9.15 12.46 0.63
CA ASP A 362 -8.88 13.29 -0.56
C ASP A 362 -9.13 12.53 -1.88
N VAL A 363 -10.24 11.80 -1.97
CA VAL A 363 -10.64 11.05 -3.18
C VAL A 363 -11.98 11.56 -3.69
N ALA A 364 -12.15 11.65 -5.01
CA ALA A 364 -13.42 11.92 -5.66
C ALA A 364 -13.75 10.87 -6.71
N VAL A 365 -15.05 10.57 -6.82
CA VAL A 365 -15.62 9.67 -7.83
C VAL A 365 -16.42 10.50 -8.81
N LEU A 366 -16.01 10.46 -10.08
CA LEU A 366 -16.68 11.12 -11.18
C LEU A 366 -17.42 10.11 -12.06
N ARG A 367 -18.63 10.48 -12.47
CA ARG A 367 -19.43 9.74 -13.43
C ARG A 367 -19.53 10.52 -14.74
N PRO A 368 -18.92 10.04 -15.83
CA PRO A 368 -19.10 10.63 -17.15
C PRO A 368 -20.58 10.70 -17.54
N SER A 369 -21.04 11.85 -18.06
CA SER A 369 -22.44 12.01 -18.46
C SER A 369 -22.82 11.19 -19.70
N LYS A 370 -21.83 10.72 -20.46
CA LYS A 370 -22.00 9.81 -21.59
C LYS A 370 -21.20 8.54 -21.33
N ARG A 371 -21.66 7.41 -21.88
CA ARG A 371 -20.91 6.16 -21.84
C ARG A 371 -19.55 6.36 -22.50
N LEU A 372 -18.48 6.19 -21.74
CA LEU A 372 -17.12 6.25 -22.26
C LEU A 372 -16.81 5.00 -23.11
N PRO A 373 -15.91 5.09 -24.10
CA PRO A 373 -15.48 3.97 -24.93
C PRO A 373 -14.50 3.03 -24.20
N PHE A 374 -14.72 2.76 -22.92
CA PHE A 374 -13.89 1.89 -22.09
C PHE A 374 -14.69 0.68 -21.59
N ASP A 375 -14.39 -0.49 -22.15
CA ASP A 375 -14.95 -1.76 -21.66
C ASP A 375 -14.12 -2.35 -20.50
N LYS A 376 -12.90 -1.83 -20.29
CA LYS A 376 -11.96 -2.22 -19.24
C LYS A 376 -11.26 -0.99 -18.69
N GLY A 377 -10.93 -1.00 -17.41
CA GLY A 377 -10.19 0.07 -16.74
C GLY A 377 -8.95 -0.44 -16.03
N PHE A 378 -8.37 0.42 -15.19
CA PHE A 378 -7.30 0.03 -14.29
C PHE A 378 -7.75 -1.06 -13.30
N ALA A 379 -6.84 -1.99 -13.00
CA ALA A 379 -6.96 -2.87 -11.84
C ALA A 379 -6.44 -2.16 -10.59
N PHE A 380 -7.00 -2.49 -9.42
CA PHE A 380 -6.36 -2.17 -8.15
C PHE A 380 -5.39 -3.29 -7.76
N SER A 381 -4.28 -2.93 -7.12
CA SER A 381 -3.42 -3.89 -6.47
C SER A 381 -4.18 -4.55 -5.32
N THR A 382 -4.13 -5.88 -5.25
CA THR A 382 -4.69 -6.66 -4.13
C THR A 382 -3.73 -6.77 -2.96
N ALA A 383 -2.49 -6.31 -3.13
CA ALA A 383 -1.50 -6.21 -2.07
C ALA A 383 -1.24 -4.74 -1.73
N ALA A 384 -1.01 -4.48 -0.44
CA ALA A 384 -0.50 -3.19 0.00
C ALA A 384 0.84 -2.87 -0.69
N ALA A 385 1.11 -1.58 -0.85
CA ALA A 385 2.43 -1.11 -1.26
C ALA A 385 3.50 -1.66 -0.32
N LYS A 386 4.70 -1.93 -0.83
CA LYS A 386 5.85 -2.36 -0.04
C LYS A 386 7.02 -1.44 -0.20
N ASP A 387 7.81 -1.24 0.85
CA ASP A 387 9.06 -0.49 0.74
C ASP A 387 9.96 -1.04 -0.39
N GLN A 388 10.63 -0.15 -1.11
CA GLN A 388 11.45 -0.44 -2.29
C GLN A 388 10.70 -1.02 -3.50
N GLN A 389 9.36 -1.13 -3.46
CA GLN A 389 8.57 -1.54 -4.62
C GLN A 389 8.66 -0.48 -5.73
N GLY A 390 8.98 -0.92 -6.94
CA GLY A 390 8.97 -0.07 -8.13
C GLY A 390 7.56 0.43 -8.46
N VAL A 391 7.43 1.73 -8.70
CA VAL A 391 6.15 2.39 -8.99
C VAL A 391 6.23 3.36 -10.15
N ILE A 392 5.10 3.57 -10.81
CA ILE A 392 4.93 4.51 -11.91
C ILE A 392 3.79 5.48 -11.54
N ALA A 393 4.10 6.76 -11.49
CA ALA A 393 3.11 7.82 -11.35
C ALA A 393 2.75 8.37 -12.74
N THR A 394 1.45 8.46 -13.02
CA THR A 394 0.95 8.98 -14.31
C THR A 394 0.03 10.17 -14.05
N GLY A 395 0.10 11.19 -14.91
CA GLY A 395 -0.79 12.34 -14.81
C GLY A 395 -0.57 13.38 -15.90
N PHE A 396 -1.14 14.56 -15.67
CA PHE A 396 -1.14 15.72 -16.55
C PHE A 396 -0.55 16.95 -15.85
N PRO A 397 0.71 16.90 -15.40
CA PRO A 397 1.33 18.09 -14.82
C PRO A 397 1.33 19.25 -15.82
N GLY A 398 1.16 20.45 -15.28
CA GLY A 398 1.02 21.67 -16.06
C GLY A 398 2.31 22.45 -16.18
N MET A 399 2.57 23.03 -17.36
CA MET A 399 3.55 24.11 -17.51
C MET A 399 2.85 25.35 -18.07
N ALA A 400 3.00 26.50 -17.42
CA ALA A 400 2.31 27.74 -17.79
C ALA A 400 0.77 27.57 -17.95
N GLY A 401 0.15 26.76 -17.08
CA GLY A 401 -1.28 26.48 -17.11
C GLY A 401 -1.73 25.56 -18.26
N ARG A 402 -0.80 24.92 -18.98
CA ARG A 402 -1.11 23.93 -20.04
C ARG A 402 -0.80 22.51 -19.56
N PRO A 403 -1.81 21.62 -19.46
CA PRO A 403 -1.59 20.24 -19.06
C PRO A 403 -0.83 19.46 -20.13
N SER A 404 0.10 18.60 -19.71
CA SER A 404 0.81 17.68 -20.58
C SER A 404 0.85 16.30 -19.94
N TYR A 405 0.50 15.27 -20.69
CA TYR A 405 0.62 13.89 -20.23
C TYR A 405 2.07 13.54 -19.87
N GLN A 406 2.28 12.96 -18.68
CA GLN A 406 3.59 12.50 -18.20
C GLN A 406 3.47 11.20 -17.40
N THR A 407 4.51 10.37 -17.50
CA THR A 407 4.73 9.17 -16.68
C THR A 407 6.11 9.26 -16.05
N THR A 408 6.20 9.05 -14.75
CA THR A 408 7.46 9.06 -14.01
C THR A 408 7.61 7.76 -13.21
N ARG A 409 8.85 7.33 -12.98
CA ARG A 409 9.16 6.11 -12.25
C ARG A 409 9.90 6.43 -10.97
N GLY A 410 9.66 5.64 -9.93
CA GLY A 410 10.39 5.69 -8.67
C GLY A 410 10.13 4.44 -7.84
N TYR A 411 10.28 4.56 -6.54
CA TYR A 411 10.05 3.47 -5.59
C TYR A 411 9.18 3.96 -4.44
N VAL A 412 8.45 3.04 -3.81
CA VAL A 412 7.84 3.28 -2.50
C VAL A 412 8.98 3.45 -1.48
N SER A 413 9.01 4.60 -0.83
CA SER A 413 10.00 4.93 0.20
C SER A 413 9.46 4.77 1.62
N ASN A 414 8.14 4.75 1.78
CA ASN A 414 7.44 4.33 3.00
C ASN A 414 6.03 3.89 2.63
N GLU A 415 5.73 2.60 2.83
CA GLU A 415 4.43 2.00 2.51
C GLU A 415 3.25 2.55 3.34
N SER A 416 3.52 3.10 4.54
CA SER A 416 2.50 3.55 5.50
C SER A 416 2.92 4.86 6.18
N PHE A 417 3.21 5.88 5.38
CA PHE A 417 3.57 7.20 5.89
C PHE A 417 2.37 7.86 6.56
N ARG A 418 2.51 8.23 7.84
CA ARG A 418 1.44 8.89 8.60
C ARG A 418 1.68 10.38 8.65
N LEU A 419 0.66 11.16 8.29
CA LEU A 419 0.64 12.60 8.48
C LEU A 419 -0.30 12.94 9.66
N GLU A 420 0.26 13.55 10.70
CA GLU A 420 -0.44 13.86 11.97
C GLU A 420 -1.33 15.12 11.90
N ASP A 421 -1.39 15.78 10.75
CA ASP A 421 -1.99 17.12 10.60
C ASP A 421 -3.52 17.14 10.50
N SER A 422 -4.20 16.05 10.89
CA SER A 422 -5.67 16.01 10.94
C SER A 422 -6.16 15.26 12.17
N ALA A 423 -7.43 15.47 12.55
CA ALA A 423 -8.04 14.91 13.76
C ALA A 423 -7.98 13.36 13.85
N ARG A 424 -7.58 12.67 12.78
CA ARG A 424 -7.12 11.28 12.75
C ARG A 424 -5.88 11.14 11.88
N PRO A 425 -4.84 10.38 12.27
CA PRO A 425 -3.67 10.19 11.42
C PRO A 425 -4.06 9.53 10.09
N LEU A 426 -3.83 10.23 8.98
CA LEU A 426 -4.04 9.70 7.63
C LEU A 426 -2.79 8.96 7.19
N THR A 427 -2.99 7.82 6.53
CA THR A 427 -1.90 6.98 6.01
C THR A 427 -1.81 7.14 4.51
N TYR A 428 -0.59 7.39 4.03
CA TYR A 428 -0.25 7.58 2.62
C TYR A 428 0.82 6.57 2.20
N VAL A 429 0.86 6.27 0.90
CA VAL A 429 2.01 5.64 0.27
C VAL A 429 2.99 6.74 -0.09
N GLN A 430 4.15 6.77 0.56
CA GLN A 430 5.23 7.69 0.19
C GLN A 430 6.06 7.07 -0.93
N HIS A 431 6.33 7.83 -1.98
CA HIS A 431 7.12 7.39 -3.12
C HIS A 431 8.09 8.46 -3.63
N THR A 432 9.05 8.02 -4.44
CA THR A 432 10.07 8.88 -5.04
C THR A 432 9.78 9.25 -6.49
N ALA A 433 8.76 8.64 -7.12
CA ALA A 433 8.38 8.98 -8.49
C ALA A 433 7.97 10.48 -8.58
N PRO A 434 8.64 11.29 -9.41
CA PRO A 434 8.34 12.72 -9.49
C PRO A 434 6.88 13.00 -9.88
N ILE A 435 6.22 13.87 -9.13
CA ILE A 435 4.90 14.43 -9.47
C ILE A 435 4.95 15.95 -9.31
N ASP A 436 4.10 16.64 -10.04
CA ASP A 436 3.99 18.11 -10.02
C ASP A 436 2.50 18.51 -10.05
N PRO A 437 2.16 19.79 -9.79
CA PRO A 437 0.79 20.27 -9.92
C PRO A 437 0.18 19.89 -11.27
N GLY A 438 -0.99 19.25 -11.22
CA GLY A 438 -1.66 18.65 -12.38
C GLY A 438 -1.54 17.11 -12.44
N SER A 439 -0.52 16.51 -11.81
CA SER A 439 -0.45 15.05 -11.61
C SER A 439 -1.42 14.55 -10.53
N SER A 440 -1.84 15.41 -9.62
CA SER A 440 -2.80 15.09 -8.55
C SER A 440 -4.10 14.52 -9.14
N GLY A 441 -4.53 13.40 -8.59
CA GLY A 441 -5.68 12.62 -9.04
C GLY A 441 -5.34 11.52 -10.04
N GLY A 442 -4.11 11.50 -10.57
CA GLY A 442 -3.62 10.46 -11.46
C GLY A 442 -3.20 9.19 -10.70
N PRO A 443 -3.06 8.04 -11.37
CA PRO A 443 -2.78 6.79 -10.70
C PRO A 443 -1.30 6.65 -10.32
N LEU A 444 -1.04 6.12 -9.13
CA LEU A 444 0.23 5.48 -8.76
C LEU A 444 0.08 3.98 -8.98
N THR A 445 0.88 3.39 -9.86
CA THR A 445 0.78 1.98 -10.22
C THR A 445 2.04 1.21 -9.90
N ASP A 446 1.91 -0.10 -9.67
CA ASP A 446 3.05 -1.02 -9.72
C ASP A 446 3.57 -1.18 -11.17
N GLU A 447 4.70 -1.86 -11.36
CA GLU A 447 5.26 -2.08 -12.70
C GLU A 447 4.39 -2.92 -13.63
N ARG A 448 3.33 -3.56 -13.10
CA ARG A 448 2.33 -4.32 -13.87
C ARG A 448 1.11 -3.47 -14.19
N GLY A 449 1.09 -2.19 -13.80
CA GLY A 449 -0.01 -1.27 -14.05
C GLY A 449 -1.20 -1.41 -13.09
N ASN A 450 -1.04 -2.07 -11.94
CA ASN A 450 -2.09 -2.12 -10.93
C ASN A 450 -1.98 -0.91 -10.01
N VAL A 451 -3.11 -0.24 -9.76
CA VAL A 451 -3.20 0.96 -8.93
C VAL A 451 -2.87 0.59 -7.48
N LEU A 452 -1.79 1.18 -6.97
CA LEU A 452 -1.40 1.17 -5.55
C LEU A 452 -1.97 2.37 -4.81
N GLY A 453 -2.29 3.45 -5.52
CA GLY A 453 -2.89 4.65 -4.94
C GLY A 453 -3.20 5.74 -5.97
N VAL A 454 -3.66 6.88 -5.49
CA VAL A 454 -3.88 8.09 -6.29
C VAL A 454 -2.88 9.17 -5.87
N ASN A 455 -2.08 9.66 -6.81
CA ASN A 455 -1.08 10.71 -6.58
C ASN A 455 -1.79 11.93 -6.00
N THR A 456 -1.34 12.48 -4.87
CA THR A 456 -2.01 13.64 -4.24
C THR A 456 -1.08 14.83 -4.03
N LEU A 457 0.03 14.64 -3.31
CA LEU A 457 0.84 15.75 -2.78
C LEU A 457 2.33 15.52 -3.01
N LYS A 458 3.03 16.59 -3.39
CA LYS A 458 4.50 16.67 -3.37
C LYS A 458 4.93 17.41 -2.12
N VAL A 459 5.84 16.84 -1.33
CA VAL A 459 6.41 17.52 -0.16
C VAL A 459 7.49 18.49 -0.65
N THR A 460 7.25 19.79 -0.60
CA THR A 460 8.13 20.81 -1.21
C THR A 460 9.45 21.02 -0.47
N ASN A 461 9.50 20.74 0.84
CA ASN A 461 10.68 20.94 1.66
C ASN A 461 11.61 19.71 1.71
N ARG A 462 11.32 18.68 0.91
CA ARG A 462 12.12 17.46 0.81
C ARG A 462 12.20 17.01 -0.64
N GLU A 463 13.39 16.69 -1.11
CA GLU A 463 13.55 16.15 -2.46
C GLU A 463 13.02 14.73 -2.58
N ALA A 464 12.42 14.41 -3.73
CA ALA A 464 11.91 13.08 -4.06
C ALA A 464 10.95 12.47 -3.02
N VAL A 465 10.13 13.31 -2.38
CA VAL A 465 9.06 12.85 -1.47
C VAL A 465 7.71 13.27 -2.05
N ALA A 466 6.98 12.27 -2.53
CA ALA A 466 5.60 12.40 -2.99
C ALA A 466 4.71 11.43 -2.22
N LEU A 467 3.43 11.78 -2.09
CA LEU A 467 2.43 11.03 -1.37
C LEU A 467 1.31 10.64 -2.32
N ALA A 468 0.85 9.39 -2.20
CA ALA A 468 -0.36 8.89 -2.82
C ALA A 468 -1.32 8.35 -1.76
N VAL A 469 -2.61 8.58 -1.97
CA VAL A 469 -3.66 7.99 -1.14
C VAL A 469 -3.76 6.50 -1.50
N PRO A 470 -3.73 5.57 -0.53
CA PRO A 470 -3.70 4.13 -0.81
C PRO A 470 -4.94 3.63 -1.57
N ALA A 471 -4.75 2.58 -2.38
CA ALA A 471 -5.83 1.93 -3.13
C ALA A 471 -7.00 1.47 -2.24
N GLU A 472 -6.73 1.06 -1.00
CA GLU A 472 -7.76 0.69 -0.02
C GLU A 472 -8.74 1.84 0.25
N SER A 473 -8.22 3.06 0.46
CA SER A 473 -9.04 4.25 0.67
C SER A 473 -9.90 4.56 -0.56
N ILE A 474 -9.36 4.36 -1.78
CA ILE A 474 -10.11 4.54 -3.03
C ILE A 474 -11.28 3.56 -3.12
N LEU A 475 -11.02 2.28 -2.85
CA LEU A 475 -12.04 1.23 -2.85
C LEU A 475 -13.13 1.51 -1.81
N GLU A 476 -12.75 1.98 -0.62
CA GLU A 476 -13.70 2.40 0.40
C GLU A 476 -14.54 3.61 -0.08
N THR A 477 -13.92 4.61 -0.69
CA THR A 477 -14.62 5.79 -1.22
C THR A 477 -15.63 5.40 -2.29
N ILE A 478 -15.29 4.51 -3.22
CA ILE A 478 -16.24 3.98 -4.23
C ILE A 478 -17.41 3.29 -3.51
N ARG A 479 -17.14 2.38 -2.56
CA ARG A 479 -18.22 1.70 -1.81
C ARG A 479 -19.13 2.69 -1.06
N ARG A 480 -18.56 3.77 -0.51
CA ARG A 480 -19.31 4.84 0.17
C ARG A 480 -20.13 5.66 -0.81
N SER A 481 -19.59 6.00 -1.99
CA SER A 481 -20.34 6.74 -3.02
C SER A 481 -21.61 5.98 -3.41
N ASP A 482 -21.48 4.68 -3.55
CA ASP A 482 -22.58 3.78 -3.91
C ASP A 482 -23.65 3.72 -2.83
N THR A 483 -23.22 3.63 -1.58
CA THR A 483 -24.12 3.64 -0.43
C THR A 483 -24.82 5.00 -0.30
N ALA A 484 -24.10 6.10 -0.52
CA ALA A 484 -24.64 7.45 -0.46
C ALA A 484 -25.67 7.69 -1.56
N GLU A 485 -25.40 7.23 -2.78
CA GLU A 485 -26.32 7.29 -3.92
C GLU A 485 -27.60 6.49 -3.66
N ALA A 486 -27.46 5.22 -3.21
CA ALA A 486 -28.59 4.37 -2.86
C ALA A 486 -29.43 4.99 -1.73
N ARG A 487 -28.79 5.57 -0.72
CA ARG A 487 -29.48 6.26 0.38
C ARG A 487 -30.16 7.54 -0.09
N ARG A 488 -29.51 8.35 -0.94
CA ARG A 488 -30.09 9.58 -1.53
C ARG A 488 -31.34 9.28 -2.36
N ALA A 489 -31.44 8.12 -2.99
CA ALA A 489 -32.66 7.74 -3.70
C ALA A 489 -33.90 7.65 -2.77
N SER A 490 -33.71 7.54 -1.45
CA SER A 490 -34.80 7.54 -0.46
C SER A 490 -35.16 8.95 0.03
N ALA A 491 -36.45 9.29 -0.04
CA ALA A 491 -36.97 10.58 0.43
C ALA A 491 -36.75 10.76 1.94
N ALA A 492 -36.95 9.70 2.73
CA ALA A 492 -36.74 9.72 4.17
C ALA A 492 -35.28 10.00 4.53
N HIS A 493 -34.34 9.37 3.82
CA HIS A 493 -32.93 9.62 4.04
C HIS A 493 -32.52 11.05 3.65
N ARG A 494 -33.02 11.56 2.51
CA ARG A 494 -32.73 12.94 2.10
C ARG A 494 -33.17 13.97 3.13
N ARG A 495 -34.38 13.81 3.69
CA ARG A 495 -34.88 14.69 4.76
C ARG A 495 -34.00 14.64 5.99
N GLU A 496 -33.64 13.44 6.44
CA GLU A 496 -32.82 13.28 7.63
C GLU A 496 -31.40 13.85 7.42
N ALA A 497 -30.77 13.56 6.29
CA ALA A 497 -29.44 14.06 5.97
C ALA A 497 -29.39 15.60 5.88
N ALA A 498 -30.40 16.24 5.26
CA ALA A 498 -30.50 17.69 5.21
C ALA A 498 -30.76 18.30 6.60
N ARG A 499 -31.58 17.65 7.43
CA ARG A 499 -31.81 18.06 8.82
C ARG A 499 -30.53 17.97 9.64
N VAL A 500 -29.76 16.88 9.49
CA VAL A 500 -28.46 16.72 10.15
C VAL A 500 -27.48 17.81 9.71
N ALA A 501 -27.43 18.15 8.41
CA ALA A 501 -26.61 19.25 7.93
C ALA A 501 -27.03 20.61 8.54
N CYS A 502 -28.34 20.87 8.62
CA CYS A 502 -28.89 22.05 9.29
C CYS A 502 -28.48 22.13 10.76
N LEU A 503 -28.69 21.05 11.51
CA LEU A 503 -28.32 20.99 12.93
C LEU A 503 -26.81 21.15 13.14
N ALA A 504 -25.99 20.57 12.27
CA ALA A 504 -24.53 20.69 12.34
C ALA A 504 -24.08 22.13 12.07
N LEU A 505 -24.61 22.78 11.04
CA LEU A 505 -24.33 24.19 10.73
C LEU A 505 -24.72 25.09 11.91
N VAL A 506 -25.96 24.97 12.39
CA VAL A 506 -26.45 25.79 13.51
C VAL A 506 -25.64 25.52 14.78
N GLY A 507 -25.31 24.25 15.06
CA GLY A 507 -24.51 23.87 16.21
C GLY A 507 -23.09 24.46 16.16
N GLU A 508 -22.44 24.46 15.00
CA GLU A 508 -21.14 25.12 14.83
C GLU A 508 -21.23 26.64 14.97
N LEU A 509 -22.23 27.28 14.37
CA LEU A 509 -22.44 28.73 14.48
C LEU A 509 -22.83 29.17 15.91
N ALA A 510 -23.46 28.28 16.70
CA ALA A 510 -23.75 28.51 18.12
C ALA A 510 -22.53 28.30 19.03
N SER A 511 -21.49 27.61 18.54
CA SER A 511 -20.32 27.28 19.34
C SER A 511 -19.53 28.53 19.70
N LYS A 512 -19.02 28.59 20.94
CA LYS A 512 -18.07 29.63 21.36
C LYS A 512 -16.75 29.56 20.60
N LYS A 513 -16.40 28.41 20.03
CA LYS A 513 -15.20 28.15 19.23
C LYS A 513 -15.61 27.37 17.99
N PRO A 514 -16.18 28.03 16.96
CA PRO A 514 -16.62 27.38 15.75
C PRO A 514 -15.41 26.76 15.02
N ARG A 515 -15.59 25.56 14.47
CA ARG A 515 -14.56 24.90 13.67
C ARG A 515 -14.66 25.42 12.24
N MET A 516 -13.84 26.44 11.93
CA MET A 516 -13.86 27.10 10.62
C MET A 516 -13.67 26.13 9.45
N VAL A 517 -12.81 25.12 9.61
CA VAL A 517 -12.60 24.07 8.59
C VAL A 517 -13.89 23.29 8.31
N LEU A 518 -14.69 22.97 9.34
CA LEU A 518 -15.96 22.27 9.14
C LEU A 518 -16.99 23.19 8.47
N LEU A 519 -17.07 24.44 8.91
CA LEU A 519 -17.97 25.42 8.33
C LEU A 519 -17.65 25.72 6.86
N GLU A 520 -16.37 25.78 6.48
CA GLU A 520 -15.94 25.95 5.08
C GLU A 520 -16.51 24.83 4.19
N THR A 521 -16.54 23.58 4.67
CA THR A 521 -17.11 22.44 3.91
C THR A 521 -18.63 22.47 3.80
N MET A 522 -19.31 23.25 4.65
CA MET A 522 -20.77 23.39 4.67
C MET A 522 -21.28 24.47 3.73
N ILE A 523 -20.44 25.37 3.23
CA ILE A 523 -20.85 26.40 2.25
C ILE A 523 -20.91 25.77 0.86
N SER A 524 -22.06 25.86 0.20
CA SER A 524 -22.23 25.35 -1.16
C SER A 524 -21.48 26.19 -2.20
N ASN A 525 -21.21 25.59 -3.35
CA ASN A 525 -20.73 26.32 -4.51
C ASN A 525 -21.76 27.33 -4.99
N ASN A 526 -23.04 27.00 -4.93
CA ASN A 526 -24.13 27.91 -5.30
C ASN A 526 -24.10 29.22 -4.49
N LEU A 527 -23.94 29.12 -3.17
CA LEU A 527 -23.86 30.29 -2.29
C LEU A 527 -22.56 31.07 -2.53
N THR A 528 -21.47 30.37 -2.83
CA THR A 528 -20.19 30.99 -3.19
C THR A 528 -20.32 31.81 -4.48
N SER A 529 -21.01 31.30 -5.51
CA SER A 529 -21.32 32.06 -6.73
C SER A 529 -22.18 33.29 -6.48
N ALA A 530 -23.21 33.15 -5.63
CA ALA A 530 -24.19 34.21 -5.43
C ALA A 530 -23.65 35.40 -4.62
N GLU A 531 -22.87 35.13 -3.56
CA GLU A 531 -22.49 36.15 -2.57
C GLU A 531 -20.97 36.29 -2.38
N GLY A 532 -20.18 35.34 -2.89
CA GLY A 532 -18.77 35.17 -2.54
C GLY A 532 -17.84 36.23 -3.11
N LEU A 533 -18.05 36.66 -4.37
CA LEU A 533 -17.24 37.74 -4.94
C LEU A 533 -17.45 39.06 -4.19
N GLN A 534 -18.71 39.45 -3.95
CA GLN A 534 -19.03 40.66 -3.19
C GLN A 534 -18.43 40.61 -1.78
N ALA A 535 -18.53 39.46 -1.12
CA ALA A 535 -17.93 39.26 0.20
C ALA A 535 -16.40 39.39 0.14
N ALA A 536 -15.73 38.74 -0.81
CA ALA A 536 -14.28 38.78 -0.96
C ALA A 536 -13.76 40.19 -1.23
N MET A 537 -14.40 40.96 -2.11
CA MET A 537 -13.99 42.33 -2.42
C MET A 537 -14.15 43.31 -1.25
N SER A 538 -14.93 42.95 -0.23
CA SER A 538 -15.12 43.77 0.98
C SER A 538 -14.04 43.58 2.05
N ILE A 539 -13.17 42.58 1.89
CA ILE A 539 -12.13 42.25 2.85
C ILE A 539 -10.81 42.90 2.42
N ASP A 540 -10.35 43.86 3.21
CA ASP A 540 -9.04 44.50 3.05
C ASP A 540 -8.07 43.94 4.11
N ASP A 541 -7.51 42.76 3.81
CA ASP A 541 -6.56 42.04 4.68
C ASP A 541 -5.46 41.37 3.83
N GLU A 542 -4.20 41.56 4.22
CA GLU A 542 -3.04 41.08 3.46
C GLU A 542 -3.00 39.54 3.37
N THR A 543 -3.38 38.85 4.45
CA THR A 543 -3.44 37.38 4.49
C THR A 543 -4.52 36.88 3.54
N PHE A 544 -5.68 37.55 3.54
CA PHE A 544 -6.75 37.26 2.60
C PHE A 544 -6.33 37.49 1.15
N GLY A 545 -5.55 38.54 0.87
CA GLY A 545 -4.96 38.81 -0.43
C GLY A 545 -4.12 37.64 -0.96
N GLN A 546 -3.32 36.99 -0.11
CA GLN A 546 -2.56 35.80 -0.51
C GLN A 546 -3.45 34.61 -0.85
N ILE A 547 -4.53 34.38 -0.08
CA ILE A 547 -5.50 33.32 -0.37
C ILE A 547 -6.18 33.61 -1.71
N TRP A 548 -6.59 34.84 -1.97
CA TRP A 548 -7.20 35.26 -3.23
C TRP A 548 -6.29 35.00 -4.44
N GLN A 549 -5.00 35.33 -4.31
CA GLN A 549 -4.02 35.14 -5.37
C GLN A 549 -3.72 33.66 -5.63
N ASN A 550 -3.84 32.79 -4.64
CA ASN A 550 -3.61 31.35 -4.77
C ASN A 550 -4.87 30.60 -5.23
N ASP A 551 -6.00 30.86 -4.58
CA ASP A 551 -7.27 30.20 -4.81
C ASP A 551 -8.46 31.16 -4.59
N SER A 552 -8.82 31.87 -5.66
CA SER A 552 -9.86 32.90 -5.60
C SER A 552 -11.24 32.35 -5.25
N VAL A 553 -11.58 31.12 -5.66
CA VAL A 553 -12.88 30.50 -5.33
C VAL A 553 -12.93 30.12 -3.85
N ARG A 554 -11.82 29.60 -3.31
CA ARG A 554 -11.71 29.35 -1.87
C ARG A 554 -11.78 30.64 -1.06
N ALA A 555 -11.11 31.69 -1.52
CA ALA A 555 -11.16 33.01 -0.89
C ALA A 555 -12.60 33.56 -0.84
N MET A 556 -13.35 33.46 -1.95
CA MET A 556 -14.77 33.80 -1.99
C MET A 556 -15.59 33.01 -0.98
N ARG A 557 -15.38 31.69 -0.90
CA ARG A 557 -16.10 30.83 0.05
C ARG A 557 -15.80 31.22 1.50
N ILE A 558 -14.54 31.46 1.84
CA ILE A 558 -14.12 31.93 3.17
C ILE A 558 -14.76 33.28 3.48
N ALA A 559 -14.77 34.21 2.53
CA ALA A 559 -15.38 35.52 2.70
C ALA A 559 -16.90 35.40 2.96
N THR A 560 -17.59 34.54 2.22
CA THR A 560 -19.01 34.24 2.48
C THR A 560 -19.20 33.71 3.89
N LEU A 561 -18.34 32.78 4.33
CA LEU A 561 -18.41 32.22 5.68
C LEU A 561 -18.21 33.30 6.76
N LEU A 562 -17.21 34.16 6.61
CA LEU A 562 -16.97 35.27 7.55
C LEU A 562 -18.18 36.20 7.64
N ARG A 563 -18.84 36.47 6.51
CA ARG A 563 -20.06 37.28 6.46
C ARG A 563 -21.24 36.59 7.14
N VAL A 564 -21.40 35.27 6.95
CA VAL A 564 -22.41 34.47 7.68
C VAL A 564 -22.15 34.52 9.19
N ALA A 565 -20.91 34.30 9.62
CA ALA A 565 -20.54 34.32 11.04
C ALA A 565 -20.79 35.71 11.67
N SER A 566 -20.36 36.77 11.01
CA SER A 566 -20.58 38.16 11.46
C SER A 566 -22.08 38.50 11.55
N PHE A 567 -22.89 38.04 10.59
CA PHE A 567 -24.33 38.21 10.64
C PHE A 567 -24.94 37.52 11.87
N VAL A 568 -24.56 36.26 12.14
CA VAL A 568 -25.07 35.50 13.29
C VAL A 568 -24.66 36.15 14.61
N GLU A 569 -23.42 36.62 14.72
CA GLU A 569 -22.95 37.34 15.90
C GLU A 569 -23.75 38.63 16.12
N ALA A 570 -23.91 39.45 15.07
CA ALA A 570 -24.69 40.69 15.13
C ALA A 570 -26.18 40.47 15.44
N ALA A 571 -26.73 39.31 15.05
CA ALA A 571 -28.10 38.93 15.39
C ALA A 571 -28.28 38.55 16.86
N GLY A 572 -27.20 38.28 17.61
CA GLY A 572 -27.23 37.83 19.01
C GLY A 572 -27.02 36.31 19.17
N GLY A 573 -26.45 35.64 18.17
CA GLY A 573 -26.18 34.20 18.17
C GLY A 573 -27.31 33.35 17.60
N THR A 574 -27.27 32.03 17.83
CA THR A 574 -28.31 31.07 17.43
C THR A 574 -28.54 30.03 18.52
N ASN A 575 -29.75 29.46 18.60
CA ASN A 575 -30.08 28.38 19.52
C ASN A 575 -30.31 27.07 18.75
N ALA A 576 -29.47 26.07 19.00
CA ALA A 576 -29.46 24.80 18.28
C ALA A 576 -30.63 23.85 18.67
N LEU A 577 -31.31 24.08 19.79
CA LEU A 577 -32.24 23.09 20.36
C LEU A 577 -33.60 22.98 19.63
N GLU A 578 -33.97 23.93 18.77
CA GLU A 578 -35.32 23.97 18.14
C GLU A 578 -35.34 24.36 16.63
N THR A 579 -34.19 24.49 15.96
CA THR A 579 -34.09 25.29 14.72
C THR A 579 -34.07 24.53 13.39
N CYS A 580 -34.33 23.22 13.37
CA CYS A 580 -34.34 22.42 12.13
C CYS A 580 -35.46 21.34 12.10
N SER A 581 -36.57 21.57 12.81
CA SER A 581 -37.67 20.60 12.99
C SER A 581 -38.62 20.52 11.80
N ASP A 582 -38.97 21.67 11.23
CA ASP A 582 -40.02 21.78 10.20
C ASP A 582 -39.38 22.17 8.87
N ALA A 583 -39.09 21.17 8.04
CA ALA A 583 -38.83 21.43 6.61
C ALA A 583 -40.10 22.02 5.97
N ASN A 584 -39.95 22.93 5.01
CA ASN A 584 -41.09 23.60 4.38
C ASN A 584 -42.11 22.56 3.84
N PRO A 585 -43.43 22.65 4.17
CA PRO A 585 -44.44 21.67 3.77
C PRO A 585 -44.51 21.38 2.26
N ASP A 586 -44.15 22.33 1.41
CA ASP A 586 -44.14 22.14 -0.05
C ASP A 586 -42.97 21.27 -0.50
N ASP A 587 -41.81 21.37 0.17
CA ASP A 587 -40.65 20.52 -0.10
C ASP A 587 -40.91 19.08 0.38
N VAL A 588 -41.77 18.89 1.39
CA VAL A 588 -42.13 17.58 1.95
C VAL A 588 -42.80 16.68 0.90
N ARG A 589 -43.65 17.21 0.01
CA ARG A 589 -44.34 16.38 -0.99
C ARG A 589 -43.40 15.87 -2.09
N ASP A 590 -42.38 16.67 -2.43
CA ASP A 590 -41.54 16.48 -3.62
C ASP A 590 -40.04 16.43 -3.30
N VAL A 591 -39.64 16.00 -2.09
CA VAL A 591 -38.21 15.89 -1.68
C VAL A 591 -37.34 15.15 -2.70
N LEU A 592 -37.93 14.23 -3.47
CA LEU A 592 -37.19 13.48 -4.47
C LEU A 592 -36.81 14.30 -5.71
N SER A 593 -37.60 15.31 -6.05
CA SER A 593 -37.39 16.23 -7.18
C SER A 593 -36.95 17.63 -6.77
N ALA A 594 -37.00 17.96 -5.48
CA ALA A 594 -36.54 19.24 -4.96
C ALA A 594 -35.02 19.38 -5.08
N ASP A 595 -34.58 20.46 -5.74
CA ASP A 595 -33.16 20.83 -5.85
C ASP A 595 -32.58 21.29 -4.50
N GLU A 596 -33.42 21.90 -3.65
CA GLU A 596 -33.07 22.41 -2.33
C GLU A 596 -34.11 21.99 -1.28
N ILE A 597 -33.66 21.80 -0.03
CA ILE A 597 -34.52 21.54 1.12
C ILE A 597 -34.45 22.73 2.06
N ARG A 598 -35.59 23.36 2.35
CA ARG A 598 -35.66 24.59 3.15
C ARG A 598 -36.04 24.33 4.61
N TYR A 599 -35.38 25.06 5.52
CA TYR A 599 -35.66 25.08 6.95
C TYR A 599 -35.85 26.52 7.43
N ARG A 600 -36.68 26.70 8.46
CA ARG A 600 -36.76 27.96 9.21
C ARG A 600 -35.87 27.89 10.44
N VAL A 601 -34.85 28.74 10.48
CA VAL A 601 -33.92 28.90 11.61
C VAL A 601 -34.17 30.25 12.26
N ARG A 602 -34.04 30.31 13.59
CA ARG A 602 -34.13 31.57 14.34
C ARG A 602 -32.74 32.02 14.78
N PHE A 603 -32.43 33.30 14.55
CA PHE A 603 -31.20 33.95 15.00
C PHE A 603 -31.54 35.04 16.04
N GLY A 604 -30.70 35.15 17.09
CA GLY A 604 -30.84 35.93 18.32
C GLY A 604 -32.24 36.43 18.70
N ASN A 605 -32.63 37.67 18.34
CA ASN A 605 -33.92 38.30 18.72
C ASN A 605 -35.19 37.63 18.15
N TRP A 606 -35.11 36.36 17.71
CA TRP A 606 -36.21 35.49 17.26
C TRP A 606 -36.76 35.74 15.85
N GLU A 607 -36.04 36.44 14.98
CA GLU A 607 -36.46 36.56 13.59
C GLU A 607 -36.22 35.24 12.86
N ALA A 608 -37.31 34.60 12.39
CA ALA A 608 -37.22 33.39 11.60
C ALA A 608 -36.69 33.73 10.21
N ARG A 609 -35.58 33.10 9.83
CA ARG A 609 -35.00 33.17 8.49
C ARG A 609 -35.14 31.82 7.82
N GLU A 610 -35.48 31.85 6.54
CA GLU A 610 -35.43 30.67 5.71
C GLU A 610 -33.98 30.45 5.26
N ILE A 611 -33.47 29.25 5.50
CA ILE A 611 -32.22 28.78 4.93
C ILE A 611 -32.48 27.53 4.12
N SER A 612 -31.69 27.27 3.09
CA SER A 612 -31.84 26.10 2.24
C SER A 612 -30.55 25.31 2.13
N PHE A 613 -30.70 23.99 1.93
CA PHE A 613 -29.59 23.07 1.73
C PHE A 613 -29.74 22.36 0.39
N ARG A 614 -28.64 22.30 -0.35
CA ARG A 614 -28.53 21.58 -1.63
C ARG A 614 -27.59 20.41 -1.49
N TRP A 615 -27.88 19.33 -2.21
CA TRP A 615 -26.95 18.21 -2.29
C TRP A 615 -25.88 18.47 -3.33
N GLU A 616 -24.63 18.52 -2.88
CA GLU A 616 -23.45 18.73 -3.72
C GLU A 616 -22.36 17.74 -3.28
N GLN A 617 -21.79 17.01 -4.24
CA GLN A 617 -20.60 16.16 -4.04
C GLN A 617 -20.73 15.10 -2.92
N GLY A 618 -21.95 14.59 -2.68
CA GLY A 618 -22.22 13.55 -1.69
C GLY A 618 -22.76 14.04 -0.34
N HIS A 619 -22.94 15.36 -0.16
CA HIS A 619 -23.38 15.95 1.11
C HIS A 619 -24.37 17.10 0.90
N TYR A 620 -25.18 17.40 1.92
CA TYR A 620 -25.99 18.63 1.94
C TYR A 620 -25.15 19.81 2.44
N LYS A 621 -25.14 20.90 1.66
CA LYS A 621 -24.43 22.15 1.94
C LYS A 621 -25.41 23.33 1.94
N LEU A 622 -25.11 24.37 2.71
CA LEU A 622 -25.89 25.61 2.79
C LEU A 622 -25.91 26.29 1.41
N ALA A 623 -27.08 26.31 0.79
CA ALA A 623 -27.34 26.88 -0.52
C ALA A 623 -27.79 28.33 -0.45
N ARG A 624 -28.63 28.66 0.54
CA ARG A 624 -29.17 30.02 0.70
C ARG A 624 -29.31 30.41 2.16
N ILE A 625 -29.01 31.68 2.45
CA ILE A 625 -29.29 32.36 3.72
C ILE A 625 -29.49 33.85 3.44
N ASP A 626 -30.53 34.47 4.02
CA ASP A 626 -30.72 35.92 3.91
C ASP A 626 -29.82 36.65 4.92
N LEU A 627 -28.73 37.24 4.41
CA LEU A 627 -27.73 37.99 5.19
C LEU A 627 -28.06 39.48 5.36
N ARG A 628 -29.24 39.94 4.92
CA ARG A 628 -29.65 41.33 5.09
C ARG A 628 -29.95 41.62 6.56
N ARG A 629 -29.45 42.76 7.05
CA ARG A 629 -29.76 43.27 8.40
C ARG A 629 -31.26 43.54 8.47
N ALA A 630 -31.92 43.08 9.54
CA ALA A 630 -33.34 43.37 9.77
C ALA A 630 -33.58 44.89 9.67
N ALA A 631 -34.59 45.31 8.92
CA ALA A 631 -35.00 46.71 8.93
C ALA A 631 -35.32 47.11 10.37
N ALA A 632 -34.82 48.25 10.83
CA ALA A 632 -35.22 48.79 12.12
C ALA A 632 -36.77 48.84 12.16
N PRO A 633 -37.40 48.45 13.28
CA PRO A 633 -38.85 48.52 13.39
C PRO A 633 -39.29 49.93 13.01
N GLU A 634 -40.25 50.02 12.09
CA GLU A 634 -40.83 51.29 11.64
C GLU A 634 -41.21 52.08 12.90
N PRO A 635 -40.79 53.36 13.04
CA PRO A 635 -41.12 54.13 14.24
C PRO A 635 -42.63 54.09 14.42
N ALA A 636 -43.07 53.63 15.60
CA ALA A 636 -44.49 53.47 15.91
C ALA A 636 -45.23 54.73 15.49
N LYS A 637 -46.23 54.57 14.60
CA LYS A 637 -47.10 55.67 14.18
C LYS A 637 -47.54 56.42 15.45
N PRO A 638 -47.38 57.75 15.52
CA PRO A 638 -47.74 58.50 16.70
C PRO A 638 -49.18 58.17 17.07
N ALA A 639 -49.38 57.79 18.33
CA ALA A 639 -50.70 57.48 18.86
C ALA A 639 -51.65 58.64 18.52
N PRO A 640 -52.88 58.36 18.07
CA PRO A 640 -53.84 59.42 17.76
C PRO A 640 -53.99 60.33 18.96
N ALA A 641 -53.84 61.64 18.72
CA ALA A 641 -53.93 62.66 19.75
C ALA A 641 -55.22 62.46 20.56
N LYS A 642 -55.07 62.37 21.89
CA LYS A 642 -56.22 62.34 22.81
C LYS A 642 -57.14 63.52 22.49
N PRO A 643 -58.46 63.30 22.35
CA PRO A 643 -59.39 64.39 22.10
C PRO A 643 -59.32 65.40 23.26
N ALA A 644 -59.22 66.68 22.91
CA ALA A 644 -59.19 67.78 23.85
C ALA A 644 -60.47 67.77 24.72
N PRO A 645 -60.37 68.05 26.03
CA PRO A 645 -61.52 68.10 26.90
C PRO A 645 -62.48 69.21 26.46
N ALA A 646 -63.77 68.86 26.33
CA ALA A 646 -64.84 69.76 25.93
C ALA A 646 -64.90 70.99 26.85
N ARG A 647 -64.81 72.18 26.24
CA ARG A 647 -65.11 73.46 26.91
C ARG A 647 -66.56 73.44 27.40
N LYS A 648 -66.75 73.55 28.72
CA LYS A 648 -68.06 73.84 29.31
C LYS A 648 -68.51 75.26 28.90
N PRO A 649 -69.78 75.47 28.53
CA PRO A 649 -70.31 76.79 28.24
C PRO A 649 -70.45 77.59 29.54
N GLY A 650 -70.09 78.88 29.47
CA GLY A 650 -70.08 79.80 30.60
C GLY A 650 -71.44 79.97 31.27
N ARG A 651 -71.40 80.19 32.58
CA ARG A 651 -72.52 80.77 33.34
C ARG A 651 -72.07 82.10 33.95
N ALA A 652 -72.96 83.06 33.81
CA ALA A 652 -72.79 84.49 34.00
C ALA A 652 -72.40 84.92 35.44
N LYS A 653 -71.62 86.00 35.47
CA LYS A 653 -71.65 87.19 36.35
C LYS A 653 -72.05 86.99 37.83
N LYS A 654 -71.22 87.52 38.74
CA LYS A 654 -71.53 88.77 39.47
C LYS A 654 -70.37 89.26 40.36
N LYS A 655 -70.12 90.57 40.21
CA LYS A 655 -69.43 91.54 41.06
C LYS A 655 -67.91 91.45 41.16
#